data_AF-A0A9E3ADX2-F1
#
_entry.id   AF-A0A9E3ADX2-F1
#
_cell.length_a   1.000
_cell.length_b   1.000
_cell.length_c   1.000
_cell.angle_alpha   90.00
_cell.angle_beta   90.00
_cell.angle_gamma   90.00
#
_symmetry.space_group_name_H-M   'P 1'
#
loop_
_entity.id
_entity.type
_entity.pdbx_description
1 polymer ?
#
loop_
_entity_poly.entity_id
_entity_poly.type
_entity_poly.pdbx_seq_one_letter_code
_entity_poly.pdbx_strand_id
1 'polypeptide(L)'
;MASKNKAAFAASGWRAYAVSVREGHSEVERRADLARKLGFNVLLALGADAADPALSDLGIETALQAFAAAARRSGLSASAALVLDRVSADHPLACEISPGAYWPQAADLPLIDPRKPIARASSDLMLRRPQAAEVIGWWRAQLERLAGLGFASFAQIDAASPGVRLGRASTEGGVRNLRRSRSAAPGAGPLLVEADGLDEATLQARLAEGVLAGAEWAFADAEGLAPTEALRSVNRLIHCDRSGGAIRDWTGSGGAFQLLSRAAPTGGVVLVRNRQSRPLAWPPADWPPLPWRSFAPVAGFEAPGSALAPDETLLLEASALTPAKPRPADPAPPLDPALRVIISSVTPSVDAGAYAIKRVIGERIEVKADIFADGHEKLAAAVLARAVDEVGWTRHPMTAEPNDVWTAQLSFDRLGPHEFVVEAWFDVWGGFVRDLEKKRQAGLDLALEVREGRALIEAALARASAPAAPELTRAAKALAKPKAADTVGLLLSAPLAAAMAAADAQPFLAHSFVQPVEVEREAARFSSWYEIFPRSQTPDATRHGTFADVVKRLPRIAAMGFDTLYFPPIHPIGTKNRKGRNNSLTAQPGDVGSPYAIGSPDGGHDALHPELGSLDDFRALVAAAKAQGLEIALDFAIQCSPDHPWLREHPDWFVWRADGSMKYAENPPKKYEDIVNLDFYGEADASALWRALRDVVLFWLGEGVKTFRVDNPHTKPLPFWRWLIAEVKAADPEAIFLSEAFTRPKPMYHLAKV
;
A
#
# COMPACT_ATOMS: atom_id res chain seq x y z
N MET A 1 17.47 -10.71 -27.89
CA MET A 1 16.98 -9.90 -26.74
C MET A 1 18.14 -9.23 -26.01
N ALA A 2 18.87 -8.32 -26.68
CA ALA A 2 20.14 -7.75 -26.18
C ALA A 2 20.20 -6.21 -26.25
N SER A 3 19.07 -5.49 -26.24
CA SER A 3 19.07 -4.03 -26.43
C SER A 3 18.26 -3.18 -25.44
N LYS A 4 17.69 -3.76 -24.36
CA LYS A 4 16.85 -2.98 -23.42
C LYS A 4 17.41 -2.72 -22.02
N ASN A 5 18.58 -3.22 -21.65
CA ASN A 5 19.10 -3.04 -20.28
C ASN A 5 20.35 -2.13 -20.15
N LYS A 6 20.86 -1.51 -21.21
CA LYS A 6 22.04 -0.62 -21.08
C LYS A 6 21.78 0.69 -20.31
N ALA A 7 20.53 1.17 -20.25
CA ALA A 7 20.20 2.47 -19.65
C ALA A 7 20.01 2.43 -18.11
N ALA A 8 19.83 1.26 -17.50
CA ALA A 8 19.63 1.13 -16.05
C ALA A 8 20.94 0.87 -15.26
N PHE A 9 22.02 0.41 -15.92
CA PHE A 9 23.28 0.06 -15.26
C PHE A 9 24.24 1.24 -15.05
N ALA A 10 24.00 2.40 -15.68
CA ALA A 10 24.79 3.62 -15.48
C ALA A 10 24.52 4.31 -14.12
N ALA A 11 23.54 3.85 -13.34
CA ALA A 11 23.08 4.52 -12.12
C ALA A 11 23.91 4.24 -10.85
N SER A 12 24.84 3.27 -10.84
CA SER A 12 25.69 3.03 -9.67
C SER A 12 27.00 3.83 -9.70
N GLY A 13 27.59 4.03 -10.88
CA GLY A 13 28.84 4.78 -11.06
C GLY A 13 30.12 4.05 -10.64
N TRP A 14 30.09 2.76 -10.27
CA TRP A 14 31.27 2.01 -9.81
C TRP A 14 31.94 1.22 -10.95
N ARG A 15 33.24 1.43 -11.14
CA ARG A 15 34.11 0.68 -12.06
C ARG A 15 35.28 0.15 -11.22
N ALA A 16 35.39 -1.18 -11.08
CA ALA A 16 36.42 -1.82 -10.26
C ALA A 16 37.53 -2.47 -11.10
N TYR A 17 38.78 -2.34 -10.64
CA TYR A 17 39.95 -3.02 -11.17
C TYR A 17 40.48 -4.00 -10.12
N ALA A 18 40.58 -5.29 -10.47
CA ALA A 18 40.93 -6.35 -9.52
C ALA A 18 42.44 -6.59 -9.50
N VAL A 19 43.00 -6.69 -8.30
CA VAL A 19 44.43 -6.93 -8.06
C VAL A 19 44.56 -7.93 -6.91
N SER A 20 45.41 -8.94 -7.07
CA SER A 20 45.66 -9.89 -5.99
C SER A 20 46.47 -9.23 -4.89
N VAL A 21 46.07 -9.40 -3.62
CA VAL A 21 46.90 -8.93 -2.48
C VAL A 21 48.22 -9.68 -2.34
N ARG A 22 48.42 -10.76 -3.13
CA ARG A 22 49.69 -11.50 -3.22
C ARG A 22 50.70 -10.83 -4.13
N GLU A 23 50.27 -9.87 -4.94
CA GLU A 23 51.18 -9.07 -5.76
C GLU A 23 52.00 -8.15 -4.83
N GLY A 24 53.32 -8.09 -5.02
CA GLY A 24 54.20 -7.27 -4.17
C GLY A 24 53.81 -5.79 -4.16
N HIS A 25 54.24 -5.04 -3.13
CA HIS A 25 53.83 -3.65 -2.92
C HIS A 25 53.94 -2.78 -4.18
N SER A 26 55.07 -2.87 -4.88
CA SER A 26 55.39 -2.11 -6.09
C SER A 26 54.48 -2.45 -7.28
N GLU A 27 53.97 -3.68 -7.35
CA GLU A 27 53.03 -4.13 -8.38
C GLU A 27 51.63 -3.57 -8.11
N VAL A 28 51.19 -3.64 -6.85
CA VAL A 28 49.88 -3.11 -6.42
C VAL A 28 49.78 -1.61 -6.67
N GLU A 29 50.84 -0.84 -6.40
CA GLU A 29 50.89 0.59 -6.71
C GLU A 29 50.78 0.86 -8.21
N ARG A 30 51.56 0.15 -9.03
CA ARG A 30 51.51 0.32 -10.49
C ARG A 30 50.11 0.02 -11.04
N ARG A 31 49.46 -1.02 -10.54
CA ARG A 31 48.10 -1.40 -10.94
C ARG A 31 47.04 -0.45 -10.41
N ALA A 32 47.21 0.11 -9.22
CA ALA A 32 46.33 1.16 -8.70
C ALA A 32 46.35 2.42 -9.58
N ASP A 33 47.55 2.84 -10.02
CA ASP A 33 47.70 3.97 -10.92
C ASP A 33 47.14 3.69 -12.32
N LEU A 34 47.37 2.48 -12.83
CA LEU A 34 46.78 2.04 -14.11
C LEU A 34 45.25 2.02 -14.04
N ALA A 35 44.68 1.48 -12.97
CA ALA A 35 43.23 1.45 -12.74
C ALA A 35 42.62 2.85 -12.74
N ARG A 36 43.25 3.81 -12.04
CA ARG A 36 42.83 5.22 -12.06
C ARG A 36 42.86 5.78 -13.49
N LYS A 37 43.96 5.57 -14.23
CA LYS A 37 44.14 6.07 -15.61
C LYS A 37 43.08 5.54 -16.58
N LEU A 38 42.64 4.28 -16.40
CA LEU A 38 41.60 3.65 -17.20
C LEU A 38 40.16 4.04 -16.78
N GLY A 39 40.03 4.96 -15.81
CA GLY A 39 38.76 5.49 -15.33
C GLY A 39 38.00 4.55 -14.40
N PHE A 40 38.71 3.60 -13.75
CA PHE A 40 38.17 2.86 -12.61
C PHE A 40 38.18 3.76 -11.37
N ASN A 41 37.24 3.56 -10.46
CA ASN A 41 37.15 4.30 -9.20
C ASN A 41 37.23 3.40 -7.96
N VAL A 42 37.39 2.09 -8.17
CA VAL A 42 37.62 1.09 -7.13
C VAL A 42 38.80 0.20 -7.48
N LEU A 43 39.67 -0.01 -6.50
CA LEU A 43 40.69 -1.06 -6.54
C LEU A 43 40.21 -2.24 -5.68
N LEU A 44 40.04 -3.41 -6.28
CA LEU A 44 39.46 -4.59 -5.65
C LEU A 44 40.56 -5.58 -5.26
N ALA A 45 40.76 -5.81 -3.96
CA ALA A 45 41.73 -6.74 -3.41
C ALA A 45 41.19 -8.18 -3.47
N LEU A 46 41.78 -9.04 -4.30
CA LEU A 46 41.47 -10.48 -4.35
C LEU A 46 42.26 -11.25 -3.29
N GLY A 47 41.60 -12.10 -2.50
CA GLY A 47 42.24 -12.92 -1.46
C GLY A 47 42.46 -12.18 -0.14
N ALA A 48 41.64 -11.15 0.14
CA ALA A 48 41.70 -10.38 1.39
C ALA A 48 41.19 -11.14 2.63
N ASP A 49 40.59 -12.31 2.42
CA ASP A 49 40.03 -13.23 3.41
C ASP A 49 40.94 -14.41 3.76
N ALA A 50 42.01 -14.65 3.00
CA ALA A 50 42.87 -15.82 3.18
C ALA A 50 43.93 -15.63 4.28
N ALA A 51 43.97 -16.56 5.23
CA ALA A 51 45.17 -16.86 6.03
C ALA A 51 46.05 -17.86 5.25
N ASP A 52 46.68 -17.42 4.16
CA ASP A 52 47.55 -18.29 3.36
C ASP A 52 48.99 -18.32 3.93
N PRO A 53 49.53 -19.50 4.30
CA PRO A 53 50.90 -19.65 4.79
C PRO A 53 52.00 -19.19 3.83
N ALA A 54 51.72 -18.99 2.54
CA ALA A 54 52.70 -18.56 1.54
C ALA A 54 53.03 -17.05 1.58
N LEU A 55 52.35 -16.25 2.40
CA LEU A 55 52.67 -14.83 2.65
C LEU A 55 53.64 -14.64 3.84
N SER A 56 54.49 -15.64 4.08
CA SER A 56 55.22 -15.88 5.33
C SER A 56 56.20 -14.80 5.78
N ASP A 57 56.49 -13.77 4.98
CA ASP A 57 57.58 -12.84 5.30
C ASP A 57 57.13 -11.39 5.60
N LEU A 58 55.85 -11.02 5.37
CA LEU A 58 55.33 -9.65 5.64
C LEU A 58 53.98 -9.57 6.34
N GLY A 59 53.24 -10.68 6.47
CA GLY A 59 51.94 -10.73 7.13
C GLY A 59 50.82 -10.06 6.32
N ILE A 60 49.65 -10.71 6.28
CA ILE A 60 48.47 -10.26 5.52
C ILE A 60 47.99 -8.85 5.90
N GLU A 61 48.19 -8.44 7.15
CA GLU A 61 47.89 -7.09 7.65
C GLU A 61 48.68 -6.01 6.92
N THR A 62 50.01 -6.17 6.87
CA THR A 62 50.89 -5.22 6.20
C THR A 62 50.55 -5.11 4.72
N ALA A 63 50.23 -6.25 4.07
CA ALA A 63 49.83 -6.28 2.68
C ALA A 63 48.50 -5.54 2.42
N LEU A 64 47.48 -5.77 3.26
CA LEU A 64 46.18 -5.09 3.16
C LEU A 64 46.28 -3.58 3.43
N GLN A 65 47.09 -3.18 4.42
CA GLN A 65 47.36 -1.77 4.71
C GLN A 65 48.06 -1.09 3.54
N ALA A 66 49.08 -1.75 2.99
CA ALA A 66 49.82 -1.26 1.84
C ALA A 66 48.92 -1.14 0.60
N PHE A 67 48.01 -2.09 0.39
CA PHE A 67 47.01 -2.07 -0.67
C PHE A 67 46.03 -0.91 -0.52
N ALA A 68 45.45 -0.75 0.68
CA ALA A 68 44.52 0.35 0.96
C ALA A 68 45.19 1.72 0.83
N ALA A 69 46.46 1.83 1.25
CA ALA A 69 47.27 3.02 1.08
C ALA A 69 47.55 3.32 -0.40
N ALA A 70 47.90 2.30 -1.21
CA ALA A 70 48.10 2.44 -2.65
C ALA A 70 46.83 2.92 -3.35
N ALA A 71 45.68 2.28 -3.10
CA ALA A 71 44.40 2.71 -3.66
C ALA A 71 44.08 4.17 -3.29
N ARG A 72 44.28 4.54 -2.02
CA ARG A 72 44.05 5.91 -1.53
C ARG A 72 44.97 6.92 -2.20
N ARG A 73 46.27 6.61 -2.36
CA ARG A 73 47.24 7.46 -3.07
C ARG A 73 46.83 7.69 -4.53
N SER A 74 46.32 6.66 -5.20
CA SER A 74 45.83 6.75 -6.58
C SER A 74 44.42 7.32 -6.71
N GLY A 75 43.77 7.75 -5.61
CA GLY A 75 42.43 8.34 -5.64
C GLY A 75 41.29 7.33 -5.84
N LEU A 76 41.53 6.05 -5.61
CA LEU A 76 40.58 4.95 -5.72
C LEU A 76 40.02 4.55 -4.34
N SER A 77 38.79 4.04 -4.31
CA SER A 77 38.27 3.38 -3.10
C SER A 77 38.79 1.95 -3.03
N ALA A 78 39.49 1.60 -1.96
CA ALA A 78 39.87 0.22 -1.69
C ALA A 78 38.62 -0.62 -1.36
N SER A 79 38.42 -1.72 -2.09
CA SER A 79 37.38 -2.70 -1.80
C SER A 79 38.00 -4.09 -1.61
N ALA A 80 37.49 -4.85 -0.65
CA ALA A 80 37.94 -6.22 -0.41
C ALA A 80 37.02 -7.20 -1.14
N ALA A 81 37.58 -8.15 -1.89
CA ALA A 81 36.80 -9.24 -2.44
C ALA A 81 36.71 -10.36 -1.40
N LEU A 82 35.48 -10.78 -1.07
CA LEU A 82 35.19 -11.75 -0.03
C LEU A 82 34.45 -12.94 -0.63
N VAL A 83 34.90 -14.14 -0.26
CA VAL A 83 34.22 -15.39 -0.57
C VAL A 83 33.47 -15.84 0.68
N LEU A 84 32.14 -15.79 0.63
CA LEU A 84 31.29 -16.02 1.80
C LEU A 84 30.64 -17.40 1.82
N ASP A 85 30.41 -17.97 0.64
CA ASP A 85 29.68 -19.22 0.44
C ASP A 85 30.53 -20.46 0.64
N ARG A 86 31.86 -20.33 0.63
CA ARG A 86 32.80 -21.44 0.85
C ARG A 86 34.05 -21.03 1.62
N VAL A 87 34.67 -21.99 2.29
CA VAL A 87 35.97 -21.88 2.96
C VAL A 87 36.75 -23.18 2.80
N SER A 88 38.07 -23.14 2.92
CA SER A 88 38.87 -24.36 2.97
C SER A 88 38.56 -25.18 4.24
N ALA A 89 38.74 -26.50 4.17
CA ALA A 89 38.44 -27.40 5.29
C ALA A 89 39.29 -27.16 6.55
N ASP A 90 40.41 -26.45 6.43
CA ASP A 90 41.33 -26.04 7.49
C ASP A 90 41.15 -24.57 7.94
N HIS A 91 40.19 -23.85 7.36
CA HIS A 91 39.94 -22.45 7.72
C HIS A 91 39.43 -22.33 9.17
N PRO A 92 39.89 -21.35 9.98
CA PRO A 92 39.46 -21.20 11.38
C PRO A 92 37.94 -21.12 11.56
N LEU A 93 37.26 -20.55 10.57
CA LEU A 93 35.80 -20.47 10.56
C LEU A 93 35.09 -21.83 10.44
N ALA A 94 35.72 -22.82 9.78
CA ALA A 94 35.24 -24.19 9.67
C ALA A 94 35.69 -25.08 10.84
N CYS A 95 36.89 -24.85 11.39
CA CYS A 95 37.47 -25.71 12.42
C CYS A 95 37.18 -25.28 13.86
N GLU A 96 37.10 -23.97 14.13
CA GLU A 96 37.15 -23.43 15.50
C GLU A 96 35.88 -22.64 15.89
N ILE A 97 35.33 -21.87 14.95
CA ILE A 97 34.33 -20.84 15.28
C ILE A 97 32.90 -21.34 15.19
N SER A 98 32.60 -22.22 14.23
CA SER A 98 31.28 -22.87 14.15
C SER A 98 31.40 -24.23 13.46
N PRO A 99 31.86 -25.27 14.19
CA PRO A 99 32.01 -26.63 13.65
C PRO A 99 30.65 -27.13 13.14
N GLY A 100 30.51 -27.23 11.82
CA GLY A 100 29.23 -27.55 11.19
C GLY A 100 28.38 -26.32 10.82
N ALA A 101 28.98 -25.20 10.42
CA ALA A 101 28.30 -24.17 9.60
C ALA A 101 28.61 -24.32 8.09
N TYR A 102 29.72 -24.99 7.77
CA TYR A 102 30.19 -25.28 6.42
C TYR A 102 30.31 -26.80 6.21
N TRP A 103 29.86 -27.30 5.05
CA TRP A 103 29.83 -28.73 4.72
C TRP A 103 30.35 -28.98 3.30
N PRO A 104 30.88 -30.17 3.00
CA PRO A 104 31.26 -30.53 1.64
C PRO A 104 30.09 -30.34 0.67
N GLN A 105 30.35 -29.78 -0.51
CA GLN A 105 29.36 -29.71 -1.59
C GLN A 105 29.07 -31.13 -2.06
N ALA A 106 27.97 -31.72 -1.61
CA ALA A 106 27.62 -33.10 -1.99
C ALA A 106 27.08 -33.13 -3.42
N ALA A 107 27.95 -33.53 -4.36
CA ALA A 107 27.48 -34.27 -5.54
C ALA A 107 27.49 -35.78 -5.28
N ASP A 108 28.46 -36.34 -4.54
CA ASP A 108 28.54 -37.79 -4.30
C ASP A 108 29.27 -38.17 -2.98
N LEU A 109 28.68 -37.92 -1.81
CA LEU A 109 29.23 -38.45 -0.54
C LEU A 109 28.18 -39.28 0.22
N PRO A 110 28.53 -40.51 0.65
CA PRO A 110 27.61 -41.40 1.35
C PRO A 110 27.24 -40.88 2.75
N LEU A 111 26.08 -41.32 3.27
CA LEU A 111 25.53 -41.00 4.59
C LEU A 111 26.61 -40.96 5.68
N ILE A 112 26.81 -39.79 6.28
CA ILE A 112 27.80 -39.56 7.33
C ILE A 112 27.31 -40.17 8.65
N ASP A 113 28.06 -41.13 9.21
CA ASP A 113 27.86 -41.64 10.58
C ASP A 113 28.43 -40.60 11.58
N PRO A 114 27.59 -39.97 12.42
CA PRO A 114 28.01 -38.90 13.32
C PRO A 114 28.95 -39.36 14.46
N ARG A 115 29.28 -40.66 14.54
CA ARG A 115 30.18 -41.23 15.56
C ARG A 115 31.60 -41.46 15.06
N LYS A 116 31.93 -41.13 13.80
CA LYS A 116 33.28 -41.31 13.24
C LYS A 116 33.95 -39.97 12.92
N PRO A 117 35.27 -39.82 13.19
CA PRO A 117 36.01 -38.63 12.77
C PRO A 117 36.07 -38.53 11.24
N ILE A 118 35.77 -37.34 10.71
CA ILE A 118 35.82 -37.05 9.27
C ILE A 118 37.28 -36.97 8.82
N ALA A 119 37.66 -37.73 7.79
CA ALA A 119 39.02 -37.70 7.24
C ALA A 119 39.31 -36.37 6.51
N ARG A 120 40.50 -35.80 6.77
CA ARG A 120 41.02 -34.56 6.14
C ARG A 120 41.26 -34.78 4.64
N ALA A 121 40.32 -34.36 3.79
CA ALA A 121 40.52 -34.21 2.36
C ALA A 121 40.34 -32.73 1.97
N SER A 122 41.23 -32.21 1.12
CA SER A 122 41.29 -30.83 0.61
C SER A 122 40.05 -30.49 -0.24
N SER A 123 38.94 -30.22 0.43
CA SER A 123 37.66 -29.91 -0.21
C SER A 123 37.13 -28.59 0.36
N ASP A 124 36.78 -27.67 -0.54
CA ASP A 124 36.07 -26.45 -0.16
C ASP A 124 34.74 -26.83 0.49
N LEU A 125 34.52 -26.34 1.71
CA LEU A 125 33.28 -26.53 2.45
C LEU A 125 32.33 -25.38 2.11
N MET A 126 31.07 -25.66 1.80
CA MET A 126 30.02 -24.66 1.52
C MET A 126 29.17 -24.32 2.74
N LEU A 127 28.84 -23.04 2.92
CA LEU A 127 28.01 -22.51 3.99
C LEU A 127 26.54 -22.97 3.83
N ARG A 128 26.02 -23.80 4.74
CA ARG A 128 24.64 -24.34 4.64
C ARG A 128 23.62 -23.60 5.51
N ARG A 129 24.06 -23.01 6.64
CA ARG A 129 23.21 -22.20 7.55
C ARG A 129 23.89 -20.87 7.92
N PRO A 130 23.45 -19.73 7.37
CA PRO A 130 24.13 -18.43 7.54
C PRO A 130 23.65 -17.64 8.77
N GLN A 131 22.64 -18.15 9.49
CA GLN A 131 22.01 -17.44 10.61
C GLN A 131 22.67 -17.79 11.96
N ALA A 132 23.71 -18.63 11.98
CA ALA A 132 24.48 -18.86 13.20
C ALA A 132 25.11 -17.53 13.63
N ALA A 133 24.75 -17.08 14.84
CA ALA A 133 25.20 -15.79 15.38
C ALA A 133 26.74 -15.68 15.38
N GLU A 134 27.43 -16.81 15.51
CA GLU A 134 28.89 -16.96 15.48
C GLU A 134 29.50 -16.60 14.11
N VAL A 135 28.95 -17.14 13.01
CA VAL A 135 29.43 -16.84 11.64
C VAL A 135 29.20 -15.36 11.30
N ILE A 136 28.05 -14.82 11.68
CA ILE A 136 27.73 -13.40 11.52
C ILE A 136 28.67 -12.53 12.38
N GLY A 137 28.98 -12.97 13.60
CA GLY A 137 29.90 -12.31 14.53
C GLY A 137 31.32 -12.25 13.99
N TRP A 138 31.80 -13.34 13.39
CA TRP A 138 33.14 -13.36 12.80
C TRP A 138 33.26 -12.46 11.58
N TRP A 139 32.31 -12.53 10.63
CA TRP A 139 32.34 -11.65 9.46
C TRP A 139 32.19 -10.18 9.85
N ARG A 140 31.44 -9.87 10.91
CA ARG A 140 31.40 -8.53 11.49
C ARG A 140 32.80 -8.08 11.93
N ALA A 141 33.51 -8.90 12.69
CA ALA A 141 34.86 -8.59 13.14
C ALA A 141 35.85 -8.41 11.96
N GLN A 142 35.74 -9.23 10.90
CA GLN A 142 36.58 -9.05 9.70
C GLN A 142 36.25 -7.77 8.91
N LEU A 143 34.97 -7.39 8.83
CA LEU A 143 34.58 -6.14 8.18
C LEU A 143 35.01 -4.92 8.99
N GLU A 144 34.92 -4.98 10.33
CA GLU A 144 35.45 -3.96 11.24
C GLU A 144 36.97 -3.81 11.05
N ARG A 145 37.67 -4.94 10.99
CA ARG A 145 39.10 -5.00 10.71
C ARG A 145 39.43 -4.32 9.37
N LEU A 146 38.82 -4.73 8.27
CA LEU A 146 39.05 -4.15 6.94
C LEU A 146 38.73 -2.65 6.88
N ALA A 147 37.65 -2.22 7.53
CA ALA A 147 37.31 -0.81 7.64
C ALA A 147 38.37 -0.02 8.40
N GLY A 148 38.92 -0.60 9.49
CA GLY A 148 40.05 -0.03 10.23
C GLY A 148 41.31 0.14 9.38
N LEU A 149 41.56 -0.77 8.43
CA LEU A 149 42.67 -0.69 7.47
C LEU A 149 42.42 0.30 6.31
N GLY A 150 41.23 0.87 6.23
CA GLY A 150 40.88 1.89 5.23
C GLY A 150 40.14 1.39 4.00
N PHE A 151 39.59 0.16 4.03
CA PHE A 151 38.68 -0.33 3.00
C PHE A 151 37.29 0.29 3.18
N ALA A 152 36.75 0.88 2.10
CA ALA A 152 35.45 1.57 2.14
C ALA A 152 34.27 0.61 1.89
N SER A 153 34.54 -0.50 1.21
CA SER A 153 33.53 -1.44 0.74
C SER A 153 34.11 -2.85 0.58
N PHE A 154 33.23 -3.81 0.36
CA PHE A 154 33.59 -5.17 -0.02
C PHE A 154 32.72 -5.63 -1.19
N ALA A 155 33.24 -6.58 -1.94
CA ALA A 155 32.59 -7.25 -3.06
C ALA A 155 32.44 -8.73 -2.72
N GLN A 156 31.22 -9.25 -2.75
CA GLN A 156 31.01 -10.69 -2.65
C GLN A 156 31.28 -11.33 -4.02
N ILE A 157 32.17 -12.31 -4.05
CA ILE A 157 32.42 -13.15 -5.24
C ILE A 157 31.64 -14.46 -5.07
N ASP A 158 30.78 -14.79 -6.06
CA ASP A 158 30.05 -16.06 -6.14
C ASP A 158 30.59 -16.85 -7.33
N ALA A 159 31.06 -18.08 -7.11
CA ALA A 159 31.64 -18.89 -8.17
C ALA A 159 30.59 -19.63 -9.01
N ALA A 160 29.33 -19.75 -8.55
CA ALA A 160 28.27 -20.42 -9.30
C ALA A 160 27.56 -19.49 -10.31
N SER A 161 27.80 -18.17 -10.24
CA SER A 161 27.29 -17.17 -11.20
C SER A 161 28.09 -15.86 -11.06
N PRO A 162 28.63 -15.25 -12.14
CA PRO A 162 29.58 -14.13 -12.08
C PRO A 162 28.94 -12.76 -11.72
N GLY A 163 28.04 -12.71 -10.74
CA GLY A 163 27.42 -11.47 -10.24
C GLY A 163 28.11 -10.97 -8.98
N VAL A 164 28.74 -9.79 -9.05
CA VAL A 164 29.34 -9.14 -7.87
C VAL A 164 28.29 -8.31 -7.13
N ARG A 165 28.15 -8.55 -5.81
CA ARG A 165 27.35 -7.69 -4.91
C ARG A 165 28.27 -6.83 -4.04
N LEU A 166 28.09 -5.51 -4.11
CA LEU A 166 28.88 -4.56 -3.33
C LEU A 166 28.17 -4.18 -2.02
N GLY A 167 28.93 -4.16 -0.93
CA GLY A 167 28.47 -3.74 0.40
C GLY A 167 29.44 -2.74 1.03
N ARG A 168 28.95 -1.92 1.98
CA ARG A 168 29.81 -1.07 2.81
C ARG A 168 30.46 -1.89 3.91
N ALA A 169 31.73 -1.65 4.18
CA ALA A 169 32.51 -2.35 5.21
C ALA A 169 32.17 -1.91 6.67
N SER A 170 31.02 -1.26 6.92
CA SER A 170 30.62 -0.84 8.27
C SER A 170 29.85 -1.93 9.04
N THR A 171 29.82 -1.84 10.37
CA THR A 171 29.22 -2.84 11.28
C THR A 171 27.76 -3.14 11.00
N GLU A 172 26.88 -2.12 10.99
CA GLU A 172 25.45 -2.35 10.78
C GLU A 172 25.09 -2.53 9.29
N GLY A 173 25.79 -1.82 8.40
CA GLY A 173 25.54 -1.88 6.96
C GLY A 173 26.03 -3.17 6.33
N GLY A 174 27.22 -3.61 6.71
CA GLY A 174 27.83 -4.88 6.30
C GLY A 174 26.99 -6.08 6.74
N VAL A 175 26.62 -6.15 8.03
CA VAL A 175 25.77 -7.25 8.55
C VAL A 175 24.40 -7.31 7.88
N ARG A 176 23.78 -6.17 7.59
CA ARG A 176 22.50 -6.11 6.85
C ARG A 176 22.65 -6.58 5.40
N ASN A 177 23.75 -6.21 4.74
CA ASN A 177 24.03 -6.63 3.37
C ASN A 177 24.38 -8.13 3.27
N LEU A 178 25.12 -8.67 4.24
CA LEU A 178 25.40 -10.11 4.38
C LEU A 178 24.10 -10.92 4.55
N ARG A 179 23.12 -10.39 5.28
CA ARG A 179 21.80 -11.03 5.44
C ARG A 179 20.96 -10.97 4.14
N ARG A 180 21.01 -9.86 3.40
CA ARG A 180 20.24 -9.65 2.16
C ARG A 180 20.77 -10.43 0.96
N SER A 181 22.09 -10.61 0.84
CA SER A 181 22.71 -11.27 -0.33
C SER A 181 22.32 -12.75 -0.49
N ARG A 182 21.75 -13.39 0.53
CA ARG A 182 21.21 -14.76 0.44
C ARG A 182 19.73 -14.86 0.02
N SER A 183 19.00 -13.76 0.02
CA SER A 183 17.55 -13.75 -0.25
C SER A 183 17.15 -13.35 -1.68
N ALA A 184 18.11 -13.09 -2.57
CA ALA A 184 17.82 -12.60 -3.92
C ALA A 184 18.44 -13.48 -5.01
N ALA A 185 17.62 -13.79 -6.03
CA ALA A 185 17.95 -14.50 -7.27
C ALA A 185 18.97 -13.72 -8.15
N PRO A 186 19.69 -14.38 -9.08
CA PRO A 186 20.79 -13.78 -9.81
C PRO A 186 20.30 -12.76 -10.84
N GLY A 187 20.81 -11.53 -10.78
CA GLY A 187 20.57 -10.47 -11.74
C GLY A 187 21.81 -9.59 -11.89
N ALA A 188 22.32 -9.49 -13.12
CA ALA A 188 23.51 -8.79 -13.62
C ALA A 188 24.24 -7.83 -12.64
N GLY A 189 25.38 -8.31 -12.12
CA GLY A 189 26.39 -7.50 -11.42
C GLY A 189 27.40 -6.83 -12.39
N PRO A 190 28.33 -6.00 -11.89
CA PRO A 190 29.28 -5.26 -12.71
C PRO A 190 30.18 -6.18 -13.56
N LEU A 191 30.51 -5.73 -14.77
CA LEU A 191 31.39 -6.40 -15.73
C LEU A 191 32.85 -6.34 -15.23
N LEU A 192 33.45 -7.48 -14.88
CA LEU A 192 34.90 -7.62 -14.70
C LEU A 192 35.57 -7.75 -16.07
N VAL A 193 36.63 -6.99 -16.31
CA VAL A 193 37.47 -7.11 -17.52
C VAL A 193 38.93 -7.18 -17.05
N GLU A 194 39.55 -8.35 -17.22
CA GLU A 194 41.02 -8.47 -17.25
C GLU A 194 41.51 -7.94 -18.60
N ALA A 195 42.52 -7.07 -18.59
CA ALA A 195 43.12 -6.56 -19.81
C ALA A 195 44.64 -6.50 -19.64
N ASP A 196 45.32 -7.44 -20.28
CA ASP A 196 46.75 -7.40 -20.56
C ASP A 196 47.00 -6.60 -21.86
N GLY A 197 47.98 -5.70 -21.79
CA GLY A 197 48.70 -5.16 -22.95
C GLY A 197 48.25 -3.79 -23.43
N LEU A 198 49.04 -2.75 -23.13
CA LEU A 198 49.31 -1.56 -23.97
C LEU A 198 50.46 -0.74 -23.33
N ASP A 199 51.34 -0.18 -24.16
CA ASP A 199 52.65 0.35 -23.75
C ASP A 199 52.65 1.77 -23.14
N GLU A 200 53.71 2.00 -22.36
CA GLU A 200 53.94 3.11 -21.44
C GLU A 200 54.55 4.36 -22.12
N ALA A 201 55.04 4.24 -23.36
CA ALA A 201 55.70 5.32 -24.07
C ALA A 201 54.73 6.39 -24.57
N THR A 202 53.49 6.01 -24.87
CA THR A 202 52.45 6.92 -25.38
C THR A 202 51.81 7.76 -24.26
N LEU A 203 51.88 7.30 -23.00
CA LEU A 203 51.19 7.90 -21.86
C LEU A 203 52.07 8.90 -21.08
N GLN A 204 53.39 8.72 -21.12
CA GLN A 204 54.39 9.61 -20.53
C GLN A 204 54.49 10.98 -21.24
N ALA A 205 54.08 11.09 -22.50
CA ALA A 205 54.26 12.30 -23.30
C ALA A 205 53.23 13.42 -23.03
N ARG A 206 52.21 13.22 -22.16
CA ARG A 206 51.06 14.16 -22.04
C ARG A 206 50.71 14.63 -20.62
N LEU A 207 51.38 14.15 -19.56
CA LEU A 207 51.01 14.45 -18.16
C LEU A 207 52.07 15.23 -17.36
N ALA A 208 53.13 15.71 -18.00
CA ALA A 208 54.30 16.29 -17.34
C ALA A 208 54.18 17.78 -16.93
N GLU A 209 53.05 18.47 -17.13
CA GLU A 209 52.99 19.95 -16.96
C GLU A 209 51.89 20.47 -16.01
N GLY A 210 51.54 19.69 -14.98
CA GLY A 210 50.87 20.14 -13.75
C GLY A 210 50.01 21.41 -13.79
N VAL A 211 48.71 21.27 -14.05
CA VAL A 211 47.55 22.04 -13.54
C VAL A 211 46.31 21.48 -14.25
N LEU A 212 45.29 21.09 -13.49
CA LEU A 212 43.92 20.69 -13.91
C LEU A 212 43.80 19.64 -15.04
N ALA A 213 43.26 18.47 -14.72
CA ALA A 213 42.53 17.67 -15.72
C ALA A 213 41.49 16.74 -15.09
N GLY A 214 40.24 17.17 -15.21
CA GLY A 214 39.03 16.37 -15.08
C GLY A 214 37.88 17.27 -15.53
N ALA A 215 37.49 17.15 -16.81
CA ALA A 215 36.59 18.04 -17.55
C ALA A 215 35.14 18.14 -17.04
N GLU A 216 34.90 17.89 -15.76
CA GLU A 216 33.57 18.00 -15.12
C GLU A 216 33.49 19.12 -14.07
N TRP A 217 34.59 19.83 -13.78
CA TRP A 217 34.59 20.92 -12.79
C TRP A 217 34.64 22.26 -13.53
N ALA A 218 33.48 22.68 -14.03
CA ALA A 218 33.34 23.90 -14.84
C ALA A 218 33.45 25.19 -13.99
N PHE A 219 34.68 25.67 -13.79
CA PHE A 219 34.95 27.09 -13.48
C PHE A 219 35.40 27.90 -14.71
N ALA A 220 35.56 27.24 -15.86
CA ALA A 220 35.82 27.87 -17.14
C ALA A 220 34.50 27.93 -17.92
N ASP A 221 33.92 29.13 -18.00
CA ASP A 221 33.03 29.61 -19.07
C ASP A 221 32.20 30.79 -18.52
N ALA A 222 32.85 31.93 -18.34
CA ALA A 222 32.21 33.23 -18.24
C ALA A 222 33.19 34.27 -18.79
N GLU A 223 33.04 34.64 -20.06
CA GLU A 223 33.74 35.80 -20.60
C GLU A 223 33.33 37.04 -19.77
N GLY A 224 34.30 37.69 -19.13
CA GLY A 224 34.12 38.99 -18.48
C GLY A 224 34.07 39.04 -16.95
N LEU A 225 34.42 37.97 -16.21
CA LEU A 225 34.40 37.98 -14.74
C LEU A 225 35.75 37.59 -14.13
N ALA A 226 36.20 38.37 -13.13
CA ALA A 226 37.48 38.21 -12.45
C ALA A 226 37.56 36.84 -11.75
N PRO A 227 38.54 35.96 -12.06
CA PRO A 227 38.63 34.59 -11.54
C PRO A 227 38.88 34.47 -10.02
N THR A 228 39.00 35.57 -9.28
CA THR A 228 39.73 35.58 -8.01
C THR A 228 38.91 35.10 -6.81
N GLU A 229 37.59 35.37 -6.75
CA GLU A 229 36.77 35.05 -5.57
C GLU A 229 36.29 33.60 -5.57
N ALA A 230 35.81 33.09 -6.71
CA ALA A 230 35.40 31.68 -6.86
C ALA A 230 36.57 30.70 -6.65
N LEU A 231 37.76 31.00 -7.21
CA LEU A 231 38.97 30.21 -6.97
C LEU A 231 39.40 30.27 -5.50
N ARG A 232 39.27 31.42 -4.83
CA ARG A 232 39.54 31.54 -3.39
C ARG A 232 38.55 30.72 -2.56
N SER A 233 37.26 30.74 -2.88
CA SER A 233 36.23 29.97 -2.15
C SER A 233 36.40 28.46 -2.34
N VAL A 234 36.78 28.02 -3.54
CA VAL A 234 37.12 26.60 -3.81
C VAL A 234 38.41 26.22 -3.09
N ASN A 235 39.46 27.04 -3.12
CA ASN A 235 40.67 26.80 -2.35
C ASN A 235 40.37 26.76 -0.83
N ARG A 236 39.48 27.63 -0.32
CA ARG A 236 39.02 27.57 1.07
C ARG A 236 38.27 26.27 1.37
N LEU A 237 37.42 25.77 0.47
CA LEU A 237 36.78 24.46 0.60
C LEU A 237 37.82 23.30 0.61
N ILE A 238 38.84 23.38 -0.25
CA ILE A 238 39.97 22.43 -0.36
C ILE A 238 40.90 22.48 0.86
N HIS A 239 41.00 23.61 1.55
CA HIS A 239 41.85 23.79 2.73
C HIS A 239 41.06 23.87 4.05
N CYS A 240 39.75 23.65 4.03
CA CYS A 240 38.95 23.65 5.25
C CYS A 240 39.20 22.38 6.07
N ASP A 241 39.96 22.51 7.16
CA ASP A 241 40.30 21.42 8.09
C ASP A 241 39.09 20.85 8.85
N ARG A 242 37.93 21.51 8.77
CA ARG A 242 36.69 21.11 9.47
C ARG A 242 36.00 19.89 8.85
N SER A 243 36.51 19.33 7.75
CA SER A 243 35.92 18.16 7.08
C SER A 243 36.96 17.30 6.33
N GLY A 244 37.10 16.03 6.70
CA GLY A 244 38.07 15.09 6.08
C GLY A 244 37.60 14.37 4.81
N GLY A 245 36.52 14.83 4.17
CA GLY A 245 35.90 14.16 3.01
C GLY A 245 36.45 14.63 1.66
N ALA A 246 36.19 13.84 0.60
CA ALA A 246 36.38 14.27 -0.79
C ALA A 246 35.32 15.31 -1.17
N ILE A 247 35.69 16.24 -2.07
CA ILE A 247 34.73 17.19 -2.63
C ILE A 247 33.78 16.45 -3.56
N ARG A 248 32.48 16.71 -3.45
CA ARG A 248 31.44 16.18 -4.32
C ARG A 248 30.61 17.32 -4.89
N ASP A 249 30.35 17.30 -6.20
CA ASP A 249 29.36 18.14 -6.85
C ASP A 249 28.00 17.43 -6.84
N TRP A 250 26.97 18.10 -6.33
CA TRP A 250 25.62 17.56 -6.21
C TRP A 250 24.66 18.01 -7.31
N THR A 251 25.06 19.01 -8.09
CA THR A 251 24.23 19.68 -9.10
C THR A 251 24.73 19.44 -10.53
N GLY A 252 26.02 19.09 -10.68
CA GLY A 252 26.65 18.90 -11.98
C GLY A 252 26.81 20.20 -12.79
N SER A 253 27.21 20.05 -14.05
CA SER A 253 27.64 21.17 -14.90
C SER A 253 26.50 21.97 -15.55
N GLY A 254 25.25 21.53 -15.49
CA GLY A 254 24.10 22.16 -16.18
C GLY A 254 23.11 22.93 -15.29
N GLY A 255 23.32 22.98 -13.97
CA GLY A 255 22.37 23.59 -13.02
C GLY A 255 22.46 25.13 -12.95
N ALA A 256 21.37 25.77 -12.50
CA ALA A 256 21.30 27.20 -12.22
C ALA A 256 22.30 27.67 -11.14
N PHE A 257 22.73 26.75 -10.28
CA PHE A 257 23.76 26.94 -9.28
C PHE A 257 24.64 25.71 -9.20
N GLN A 258 25.85 25.88 -8.68
CA GLN A 258 26.73 24.78 -8.33
C GLN A 258 26.70 24.54 -6.84
N LEU A 259 26.60 23.27 -6.43
CA LEU A 259 26.66 22.85 -5.04
C LEU A 259 27.80 21.86 -4.84
N LEU A 260 28.87 22.32 -4.20
CA LEU A 260 29.99 21.48 -3.81
C LEU A 260 29.91 21.20 -2.32
N SER A 261 30.08 19.95 -1.90
CA SER A 261 30.25 19.62 -0.48
C SER A 261 31.62 19.04 -0.24
N ARG A 262 32.20 19.36 0.91
CA ARG A 262 33.25 18.58 1.52
C ARG A 262 32.81 18.21 2.93
N ALA A 263 32.52 16.94 3.16
CA ALA A 263 31.81 16.57 4.37
C ALA A 263 32.15 15.18 4.88
N ALA A 264 32.02 15.03 6.20
CA ALA A 264 32.14 13.79 6.95
C ALA A 264 30.76 13.36 7.50
N PRO A 265 30.61 12.13 8.03
CA PRO A 265 29.32 11.65 8.56
C PRO A 265 28.73 12.49 9.71
N THR A 266 29.57 13.25 10.43
CA THR A 266 29.20 14.10 11.57
C THR A 266 28.85 15.53 11.18
N GLY A 267 29.05 15.92 9.91
CA GLY A 267 28.86 17.26 9.39
C GLY A 267 29.89 17.62 8.33
N GLY A 268 29.78 18.79 7.73
CA GLY A 268 30.73 19.23 6.71
C GLY A 268 30.52 20.66 6.27
N VAL A 269 31.13 21.02 5.15
CA VAL A 269 31.00 22.35 4.55
C VAL A 269 30.42 22.19 3.14
N VAL A 270 29.51 23.08 2.79
CA VAL A 270 28.82 23.14 1.52
C VAL A 270 29.04 24.52 0.91
N LEU A 271 29.58 24.55 -0.30
CA LEU A 271 29.77 25.73 -1.12
C LEU A 271 28.66 25.78 -2.17
N VAL A 272 27.92 26.88 -2.21
CA VAL A 272 26.93 27.17 -3.24
C VAL A 272 27.46 28.30 -4.10
N ARG A 273 27.36 28.18 -5.42
CA ARG A 273 27.66 29.27 -6.36
C ARG A 273 26.46 29.51 -7.26
N ASN A 274 26.00 30.76 -7.36
CA ASN A 274 25.05 31.13 -8.41
C ASN A 274 25.75 31.12 -9.78
N ARG A 275 25.23 30.37 -10.76
CA ARG A 275 25.80 30.32 -12.12
C ARG A 275 25.01 31.17 -13.13
N GLN A 276 23.96 31.84 -12.68
CA GLN A 276 23.13 32.67 -13.54
C GLN A 276 23.66 34.11 -13.56
N SER A 277 23.43 34.82 -14.66
CA SER A 277 23.66 36.26 -14.78
C SER A 277 22.62 37.13 -14.03
N ARG A 278 21.75 36.51 -13.22
CA ARG A 278 20.73 37.16 -12.38
C ARG A 278 20.78 36.63 -10.94
N PRO A 279 20.26 37.37 -9.94
CA PRO A 279 20.19 36.88 -8.57
C PRO A 279 19.39 35.57 -8.44
N LEU A 280 19.91 34.62 -7.67
CA LEU A 280 19.31 33.33 -7.35
C LEU A 280 18.66 33.39 -5.97
N ALA A 281 17.36 33.13 -5.88
CA ALA A 281 16.65 33.10 -4.59
C ALA A 281 17.26 32.09 -3.61
N TRP A 282 17.33 32.46 -2.33
CA TRP A 282 17.92 31.63 -1.28
C TRP A 282 16.86 31.17 -0.25
N PRO A 283 16.76 29.86 0.06
CA PRO A 283 17.45 28.75 -0.60
C PRO A 283 16.87 28.46 -2.01
N PRO A 284 17.68 27.91 -2.94
CA PRO A 284 17.21 27.48 -4.27
C PRO A 284 16.05 26.48 -4.21
N ALA A 285 15.08 26.59 -5.12
CA ALA A 285 13.93 25.69 -5.18
C ALA A 285 14.31 24.22 -5.50
N ASP A 286 15.35 24.04 -6.34
CA ASP A 286 15.84 22.74 -6.78
C ASP A 286 17.00 22.21 -5.91
N TRP A 287 16.98 22.53 -4.61
CA TRP A 287 18.00 22.08 -3.67
C TRP A 287 17.98 20.55 -3.53
N PRO A 288 19.09 19.84 -3.84
CA PRO A 288 19.10 18.38 -3.80
C PRO A 288 18.91 17.85 -2.36
N PRO A 289 18.38 16.62 -2.17
CA PRO A 289 18.25 16.02 -0.85
C PRO A 289 19.64 15.72 -0.28
N LEU A 290 20.15 16.63 0.56
CA LEU A 290 21.44 16.50 1.23
C LEU A 290 21.31 15.69 2.53
N PRO A 291 22.36 14.95 2.95
CA PRO A 291 22.39 14.23 4.22
C PRO A 291 22.55 15.16 5.46
N TRP A 292 22.38 16.47 5.29
CA TRP A 292 22.51 17.53 6.30
C TRP A 292 21.32 18.51 6.18
N ARG A 293 20.89 19.13 7.29
CA ARG A 293 19.71 20.04 7.29
C ARG A 293 19.90 21.42 7.91
N SER A 294 20.93 21.62 8.72
CA SER A 294 21.26 22.95 9.28
C SER A 294 22.42 23.54 8.50
N PHE A 295 22.21 24.67 7.83
CA PHE A 295 23.23 25.38 7.08
C PHE A 295 23.46 26.75 7.71
N ALA A 296 24.66 26.98 8.25
CA ALA A 296 25.06 28.26 8.82
C ALA A 296 26.30 28.79 8.10
N PRO A 297 26.49 30.12 7.93
CA PRO A 297 27.72 30.65 7.33
C PRO A 297 28.96 30.21 8.10
N VAL A 298 30.02 29.85 7.39
CA VAL A 298 31.33 29.64 8.02
C VAL A 298 31.82 30.99 8.57
N ALA A 299 32.48 30.99 9.74
CA ALA A 299 33.02 32.22 10.36
C ALA A 299 33.87 33.04 9.37
N GLY A 300 33.53 34.32 9.18
CA GLY A 300 34.16 35.22 8.20
C GLY A 300 33.43 35.34 6.85
N PHE A 301 32.30 34.64 6.67
CA PHE A 301 31.36 34.84 5.56
C PHE A 301 30.06 35.48 6.07
N GLU A 302 29.44 36.33 5.26
CA GLU A 302 28.17 36.97 5.60
C GLU A 302 27.01 35.96 5.58
N ALA A 303 25.98 36.24 6.39
CA ALA A 303 24.76 35.47 6.36
C ALA A 303 24.07 35.63 4.99
N PRO A 304 23.53 34.55 4.41
CA PRO A 304 22.83 34.68 3.15
C PRO A 304 21.65 35.62 3.30
N GLY A 305 21.58 36.63 2.43
CA GLY A 305 20.37 37.40 2.21
C GLY A 305 19.26 36.56 1.56
N SER A 306 18.19 37.20 1.09
CA SER A 306 17.10 36.50 0.40
C SER A 306 17.46 36.00 -1.01
N ALA A 307 18.63 36.38 -1.54
CA ALA A 307 19.15 35.93 -2.84
C ALA A 307 20.68 36.03 -2.90
N LEU A 308 21.29 35.19 -3.74
CA LEU A 308 22.70 35.21 -4.11
C LEU A 308 22.86 35.96 -5.44
N ALA A 309 23.71 36.98 -5.50
CA ALA A 309 24.02 37.73 -6.71
C ALA A 309 24.67 36.82 -7.78
N PRO A 310 24.70 37.24 -9.07
CA PRO A 310 25.42 36.52 -10.12
C PRO A 310 26.86 36.20 -9.71
N ASP A 311 27.27 34.95 -9.88
CA ASP A 311 28.59 34.42 -9.52
C ASP A 311 29.00 34.49 -8.04
N GLU A 312 28.11 34.95 -7.18
CA GLU A 312 28.34 34.96 -5.74
C GLU A 312 28.45 33.53 -5.20
N THR A 313 29.41 33.34 -4.29
CA THR A 313 29.63 32.07 -3.61
C THR A 313 29.32 32.17 -2.13
N LEU A 314 28.60 31.19 -1.61
CA LEU A 314 28.24 31.08 -0.20
C LEU A 314 28.78 29.79 0.39
N LEU A 315 29.58 29.91 1.44
CA LEU A 315 30.17 28.76 2.14
C LEU A 315 29.45 28.54 3.47
N LEU A 316 28.88 27.35 3.64
CA LEU A 316 27.98 26.99 4.75
C LEU A 316 28.50 25.77 5.50
N GLU A 317 28.44 25.80 6.82
CA GLU A 317 28.57 24.63 7.68
C GLU A 317 27.26 23.86 7.71
N ALA A 318 27.37 22.56 7.50
CA ALA A 318 26.28 21.60 7.42
C ALA A 318 26.37 20.60 8.60
N SER A 319 25.34 20.52 9.44
CA SER A 319 25.32 19.58 10.58
C SER A 319 24.69 18.23 10.22
N ALA A 320 25.18 17.13 10.81
CA ALA A 320 24.62 15.78 10.61
C ALA A 320 23.14 15.67 11.01
N LEU A 321 22.39 14.90 10.23
CA LEU A 321 21.04 14.48 10.59
C LEU A 321 21.08 13.59 11.83
N THR A 322 20.30 13.93 12.86
CA THR A 322 20.01 13.00 13.96
C THR A 322 19.02 11.96 13.44
N PRO A 323 19.36 10.65 13.42
CA PRO A 323 18.43 9.62 12.99
C PRO A 323 17.21 9.60 13.91
N ALA A 324 16.01 9.46 13.33
CA ALA A 324 14.84 9.12 14.12
C ALA A 324 15.09 7.76 14.78
N LYS A 325 15.22 7.74 16.10
CA LYS A 325 15.25 6.50 16.86
C LYS A 325 13.80 6.03 17.03
N PRO A 326 13.49 4.75 16.81
CA PRO A 326 12.18 4.24 17.22
C PRO A 326 12.02 4.53 18.71
N ARG A 327 10.85 5.02 19.10
CA ARG A 327 10.47 5.02 20.52
C ARG A 327 10.65 3.57 21.00
N PRO A 328 11.32 3.31 22.14
CA PRO A 328 11.38 1.95 22.68
C PRO A 328 9.96 1.41 22.68
N ALA A 329 9.73 0.38 21.87
CA ALA A 329 8.41 -0.18 21.69
C ALA A 329 7.90 -0.62 23.06
N ASP A 330 6.60 -0.44 23.31
CA ASP A 330 5.94 -1.25 24.33
C ASP A 330 6.35 -2.71 24.14
N PRO A 331 6.54 -3.49 25.22
CA PRO A 331 6.96 -4.89 25.12
C PRO A 331 6.16 -5.57 24.03
N ALA A 332 6.88 -6.17 23.06
CA ALA A 332 6.25 -6.76 21.88
C ALA A 332 5.09 -7.65 22.35
N PRO A 333 3.88 -7.50 21.78
CA PRO A 333 2.77 -8.35 22.18
C PRO A 333 3.23 -9.82 22.06
N PRO A 334 2.78 -10.70 22.97
CA PRO A 334 3.13 -12.11 22.90
C PRO A 334 2.85 -12.61 21.47
N LEU A 335 3.79 -13.39 20.92
CA LEU A 335 3.66 -13.99 19.60
C LEU A 335 2.36 -14.78 19.55
N ASP A 336 1.34 -14.22 18.92
CA ASP A 336 0.06 -14.89 18.70
C ASP A 336 0.30 -16.02 17.68
N PRO A 337 0.13 -17.30 18.03
CA PRO A 337 0.28 -18.41 17.11
C PRO A 337 -0.60 -18.29 15.87
N ALA A 338 -1.73 -17.56 15.94
CA ALA A 338 -2.60 -17.27 14.80
C ALA A 338 -1.91 -16.42 13.72
N LEU A 339 -0.80 -15.74 14.02
CA LEU A 339 -0.02 -14.97 13.04
C LEU A 339 0.76 -15.84 12.04
N ARG A 340 0.64 -17.17 12.12
CA ARG A 340 1.33 -18.08 11.20
C ARG A 340 0.65 -18.15 9.83
N VAL A 341 -0.68 -18.12 9.81
CA VAL A 341 -1.47 -18.02 8.58
C VAL A 341 -1.76 -16.55 8.32
N ILE A 342 -1.30 -16.05 7.19
CA ILE A 342 -1.50 -14.66 6.78
C ILE A 342 -2.65 -14.60 5.81
N ILE A 343 -3.61 -13.71 6.09
CA ILE A 343 -4.72 -13.37 5.20
C ILE A 343 -4.60 -11.88 4.89
N SER A 344 -4.41 -11.54 3.62
CA SER A 344 -4.31 -10.15 3.15
C SER A 344 -5.11 -9.92 1.88
N SER A 345 -5.26 -8.64 1.50
CA SER A 345 -5.86 -8.23 0.22
C SER A 345 -7.28 -8.77 0.01
N VAL A 346 -8.09 -8.87 1.08
CA VAL A 346 -9.48 -9.33 0.98
C VAL A 346 -10.28 -8.40 0.08
N THR A 347 -10.91 -8.96 -0.95
CA THR A 347 -11.78 -8.25 -1.89
C THR A 347 -13.07 -9.04 -2.13
N PRO A 348 -14.18 -8.37 -2.46
CA PRO A 348 -14.36 -6.92 -2.58
C PRO A 348 -14.32 -6.20 -1.22
N SER A 349 -13.82 -4.96 -1.20
CA SER A 349 -13.77 -4.12 -0.01
C SER A 349 -13.86 -2.64 -0.39
N VAL A 350 -14.51 -1.81 0.42
CA VAL A 350 -14.54 -0.35 0.27
C VAL A 350 -13.77 0.27 1.42
N ASP A 351 -12.70 1.00 1.09
CA ASP A 351 -11.79 1.65 2.05
C ASP A 351 -11.35 0.69 3.18
N ALA A 352 -10.92 -0.52 2.80
CA ALA A 352 -10.46 -1.57 3.72
C ALA A 352 -11.51 -2.00 4.77
N GLY A 353 -12.79 -2.01 4.38
CA GLY A 353 -13.91 -2.43 5.23
C GLY A 353 -14.54 -1.31 6.05
N ALA A 354 -14.10 -0.05 5.86
CA ALA A 354 -14.70 1.10 6.55
C ALA A 354 -16.14 1.40 6.07
N TYR A 355 -16.50 0.98 4.86
CA TYR A 355 -17.83 1.08 4.28
C TYR A 355 -18.28 -0.24 3.68
N ALA A 356 -19.59 -0.45 3.64
CA ALA A 356 -20.17 -1.64 3.05
C ALA A 356 -19.93 -1.68 1.53
N ILE A 357 -19.64 -2.87 1.00
CA ILE A 357 -19.86 -3.09 -0.43
C ILE A 357 -21.38 -3.11 -0.67
N LYS A 358 -21.83 -2.60 -1.82
CA LYS A 358 -23.26 -2.64 -2.18
C LYS A 358 -23.53 -3.77 -3.17
N ARG A 359 -24.55 -4.59 -2.92
CA ARG A 359 -24.95 -5.71 -3.78
C ARG A 359 -26.46 -5.74 -3.90
N VAL A 360 -26.97 -6.36 -4.96
CA VAL A 360 -28.40 -6.69 -5.02
C VAL A 360 -28.63 -8.11 -4.52
N ILE A 361 -29.81 -8.36 -3.97
CA ILE A 361 -30.23 -9.70 -3.52
C ILE A 361 -30.02 -10.75 -4.62
N GLY A 362 -29.47 -11.92 -4.23
CA GLY A 362 -29.15 -13.02 -5.14
C GLY A 362 -27.94 -12.80 -6.05
N GLU A 363 -27.31 -11.61 -6.05
CA GLU A 363 -26.11 -11.35 -6.84
C GLU A 363 -24.95 -12.24 -6.37
N ARG A 364 -24.31 -12.93 -7.31
CA ARG A 364 -23.08 -13.68 -7.03
C ARG A 364 -21.89 -12.75 -6.98
N ILE A 365 -21.10 -12.89 -5.93
CA ILE A 365 -19.89 -12.13 -5.70
C ILE A 365 -18.71 -13.09 -5.60
N GLU A 366 -17.61 -12.71 -6.23
CA GLU A 366 -16.34 -13.40 -6.07
C GLU A 366 -15.56 -12.75 -4.93
N VAL A 367 -15.37 -13.49 -3.84
CA VAL A 367 -14.51 -13.09 -2.74
C VAL A 367 -13.10 -13.62 -3.02
N LYS A 368 -12.09 -12.75 -2.91
CA LYS A 368 -10.67 -13.12 -3.04
C LYS A 368 -9.87 -12.72 -1.82
N ALA A 369 -8.83 -13.47 -1.51
CA ALA A 369 -7.82 -13.11 -0.54
C ALA A 369 -6.46 -13.72 -0.91
N ASP A 370 -5.38 -13.05 -0.52
CA ASP A 370 -4.04 -13.63 -0.53
C ASP A 370 -3.87 -14.41 0.79
N ILE A 371 -3.63 -15.72 0.71
CA ILE A 371 -3.56 -16.60 1.89
C ILE A 371 -2.33 -17.51 1.79
N PHE A 372 -1.41 -17.33 2.74
CA PHE A 372 -0.14 -18.07 2.78
C PHE A 372 0.39 -18.23 4.21
N ALA A 373 1.38 -19.10 4.38
CA ALA A 373 2.08 -19.33 5.63
C ALA A 373 3.56 -19.68 5.37
N ASP A 374 4.39 -19.71 6.41
CA ASP A 374 5.74 -20.28 6.30
C ASP A 374 5.70 -21.80 6.07
N GLY A 375 6.74 -22.33 5.44
CA GLY A 375 6.91 -23.78 5.24
C GLY A 375 6.25 -24.32 3.96
N HIS A 376 5.85 -25.59 3.99
CA HIS A 376 5.29 -26.33 2.86
C HIS A 376 3.97 -27.03 3.20
N GLU A 377 3.37 -26.63 4.31
CA GLU A 377 2.11 -27.18 4.79
C GLU A 377 0.97 -26.83 3.85
N LYS A 378 -0.03 -27.70 3.79
CA LYS A 378 -1.24 -27.44 3.01
C LYS A 378 -2.16 -26.54 3.83
N LEU A 379 -2.76 -25.54 3.18
CA LEU A 379 -3.76 -24.67 3.78
C LEU A 379 -5.17 -25.05 3.31
N ALA A 380 -6.16 -24.70 4.12
CA ALA A 380 -7.55 -24.62 3.75
C ALA A 380 -8.09 -23.24 4.14
N ALA A 381 -9.07 -22.76 3.40
CA ALA A 381 -9.70 -21.47 3.65
C ALA A 381 -11.20 -21.52 3.34
N ALA A 382 -11.95 -20.63 3.99
CA ALA A 382 -13.36 -20.44 3.76
C ALA A 382 -13.76 -18.97 3.92
N VAL A 383 -14.89 -18.60 3.32
CA VAL A 383 -15.59 -17.36 3.60
C VAL A 383 -16.74 -17.68 4.54
N LEU A 384 -16.77 -17.02 5.68
CA LEU A 384 -17.91 -16.99 6.59
C LEU A 384 -18.79 -15.81 6.22
N ALA A 385 -20.09 -16.01 6.07
CA ALA A 385 -21.06 -14.96 5.78
C ALA A 385 -22.32 -15.10 6.64
N ARG A 386 -22.95 -13.97 6.97
CA ARG A 386 -24.23 -13.92 7.70
C ARG A 386 -24.96 -12.60 7.50
N ALA A 387 -26.26 -12.58 7.78
CA ALA A 387 -26.95 -11.33 8.07
C ALA A 387 -26.52 -10.81 9.46
N VAL A 388 -26.49 -9.48 9.65
CA VAL A 388 -26.01 -8.90 10.93
C VAL A 388 -26.88 -9.28 12.12
N ASP A 389 -28.15 -9.64 11.91
CA ASP A 389 -29.08 -10.12 12.93
C ASP A 389 -28.94 -11.62 13.25
N GLU A 390 -28.09 -12.35 12.52
CA GLU A 390 -27.87 -13.78 12.73
C GLU A 390 -26.68 -14.06 13.67
N VAL A 391 -26.85 -15.03 14.56
CA VAL A 391 -25.77 -15.49 15.44
C VAL A 391 -24.83 -16.46 14.70
N GLY A 392 -25.38 -17.29 13.82
CA GLY A 392 -24.64 -18.33 13.10
C GLY A 392 -23.97 -17.81 11.83
N TRP A 393 -22.81 -18.37 11.51
CA TRP A 393 -22.11 -18.13 10.24
C TRP A 393 -22.39 -19.25 9.26
N THR A 394 -22.64 -18.89 8.00
CA THR A 394 -22.63 -19.83 6.88
C THR A 394 -21.24 -19.88 6.29
N ARG A 395 -20.68 -21.08 6.14
CA ARG A 395 -19.31 -21.31 5.69
C ARG A 395 -19.28 -21.74 4.22
N HIS A 396 -18.51 -21.02 3.40
CA HIS A 396 -18.33 -21.28 1.98
C HIS A 396 -16.85 -21.60 1.72
N PRO A 397 -16.49 -22.81 1.27
CA PRO A 397 -15.09 -23.16 1.05
C PRO A 397 -14.45 -22.29 -0.05
N MET A 398 -13.19 -21.91 0.15
CA MET A 398 -12.39 -21.23 -0.86
C MET A 398 -11.54 -22.22 -1.65
N THR A 399 -11.26 -21.88 -2.91
CA THR A 399 -10.38 -22.62 -3.82
C THR A 399 -9.07 -21.87 -3.98
N ALA A 400 -7.96 -22.59 -3.85
CA ALA A 400 -6.62 -22.05 -4.09
C ALA A 400 -6.37 -21.86 -5.59
N GLU A 401 -5.84 -20.70 -5.95
CA GLU A 401 -5.38 -20.29 -7.26
C GLU A 401 -3.84 -20.11 -7.25
N PRO A 402 -3.19 -19.94 -8.41
CA PRO A 402 -1.77 -19.62 -8.45
C PRO A 402 -1.40 -18.37 -7.66
N ASN A 403 -0.17 -18.32 -7.15
CA ASN A 403 0.39 -17.18 -6.42
C ASN A 403 -0.38 -16.85 -5.13
N ASP A 404 -0.75 -17.87 -4.37
CA ASP A 404 -1.38 -17.77 -3.04
C ASP A 404 -2.71 -17.01 -3.00
N VAL A 405 -3.36 -16.83 -4.15
CA VAL A 405 -4.69 -16.24 -4.24
C VAL A 405 -5.72 -17.33 -3.95
N TRP A 406 -6.75 -16.99 -3.19
CA TRP A 406 -7.87 -17.88 -2.90
C TRP A 406 -9.17 -17.22 -3.31
N THR A 407 -10.11 -18.01 -3.83
CA THR A 407 -11.40 -17.50 -4.32
C THR A 407 -12.59 -18.28 -3.78
N ALA A 408 -13.71 -17.60 -3.52
CA ALA A 408 -15.01 -18.23 -3.26
C ALA A 408 -16.13 -17.43 -3.92
N GLN A 409 -17.22 -18.13 -4.23
CA GLN A 409 -18.45 -17.50 -4.70
C GLN A 409 -19.43 -17.39 -3.53
N LEU A 410 -19.95 -16.19 -3.31
CA LEU A 410 -20.90 -15.88 -2.25
C LEU A 410 -22.12 -15.18 -2.86
N SER A 411 -23.30 -15.38 -2.28
CA SER A 411 -24.51 -14.63 -2.60
C SER A 411 -25.36 -14.48 -1.35
N PHE A 412 -26.11 -13.40 -1.26
CA PHE A 412 -26.98 -13.11 -0.13
C PHE A 412 -28.44 -13.19 -0.56
N ASP A 413 -29.28 -13.85 0.24
CA ASP A 413 -30.69 -14.14 -0.05
C ASP A 413 -31.67 -13.33 0.83
N ARG A 414 -31.15 -12.44 1.68
CA ARG A 414 -31.91 -11.49 2.49
C ARG A 414 -31.51 -10.06 2.15
N LEU A 415 -32.44 -9.12 2.31
CA LEU A 415 -32.18 -7.69 2.19
C LEU A 415 -31.56 -7.13 3.48
N GLY A 416 -30.85 -6.01 3.34
CA GLY A 416 -30.27 -5.24 4.43
C GLY A 416 -28.82 -5.61 4.76
N PRO A 417 -28.37 -5.30 5.99
CA PRO A 417 -26.96 -5.40 6.35
C PRO A 417 -26.52 -6.84 6.56
N HIS A 418 -25.44 -7.20 5.87
CA HIS A 418 -24.75 -8.48 5.96
C HIS A 418 -23.26 -8.25 6.20
N GLU A 419 -22.55 -9.31 6.54
CA GLU A 419 -21.11 -9.28 6.69
C GLU A 419 -20.47 -10.59 6.27
N PHE A 420 -19.20 -10.51 5.87
CA PHE A 420 -18.36 -11.69 5.64
C PHE A 420 -16.95 -11.54 6.21
N VAL A 421 -16.32 -12.67 6.49
CA VAL A 421 -14.95 -12.81 6.97
C VAL A 421 -14.28 -13.94 6.20
N VAL A 422 -12.99 -13.79 5.89
CA VAL A 422 -12.17 -14.90 5.37
C VAL A 422 -11.46 -15.56 6.53
N GLU A 423 -11.54 -16.88 6.60
CA GLU A 423 -10.79 -17.71 7.55
C GLU A 423 -9.86 -18.66 6.81
N ALA A 424 -8.70 -18.96 7.41
CA ALA A 424 -7.75 -19.91 6.87
C ALA A 424 -6.97 -20.62 7.98
N TRP A 425 -6.59 -21.87 7.73
CA TRP A 425 -5.91 -22.73 8.70
C TRP A 425 -5.06 -23.79 7.99
N PHE A 426 -4.28 -24.55 8.76
CA PHE A 426 -3.50 -25.65 8.25
C PHE A 426 -4.39 -26.89 8.03
N ASP A 427 -4.48 -27.34 6.78
CA ASP A 427 -5.19 -28.56 6.39
C ASP A 427 -4.30 -29.79 6.64
N VAL A 428 -4.25 -30.23 7.90
CA VAL A 428 -3.40 -31.35 8.33
C VAL A 428 -3.75 -32.64 7.60
N TRP A 429 -5.05 -32.93 7.47
CA TRP A 429 -5.49 -34.16 6.80
C TRP A 429 -5.23 -34.12 5.29
N GLY A 430 -5.55 -33.01 4.62
CA GLY A 430 -5.29 -32.88 3.19
C GLY A 430 -3.80 -32.81 2.87
N GLY A 431 -2.97 -32.28 3.77
CA GLY A 431 -1.50 -32.35 3.68
C GLY A 431 -1.00 -33.78 3.76
N PHE A 432 -1.47 -34.54 4.76
CA PHE A 432 -1.20 -35.97 4.89
C PHE A 432 -1.60 -36.76 3.64
N VAL A 433 -2.83 -36.56 3.14
CA VAL A 433 -3.35 -37.23 1.93
C VAL A 433 -2.50 -36.91 0.69
N ARG A 434 -2.10 -35.64 0.50
CA ARG A 434 -1.22 -35.21 -0.59
C ARG A 434 0.11 -35.98 -0.57
N ASP A 435 0.70 -36.12 0.61
CA ASP A 435 2.02 -36.73 0.76
C ASP A 435 1.94 -38.26 0.68
N LEU A 436 0.88 -38.85 1.23
CA LEU A 436 0.55 -40.27 1.08
C LEU A 436 0.39 -40.65 -0.41
N GLU A 437 -0.34 -39.85 -1.18
CA GLU A 437 -0.56 -40.09 -2.60
C GLU A 437 0.75 -40.07 -3.41
N LYS A 438 1.62 -39.07 -3.16
CA LYS A 438 2.94 -38.99 -3.81
C LYS A 438 3.82 -40.21 -3.48
N LYS A 439 3.86 -40.62 -2.21
CA LYS A 439 4.64 -41.79 -1.77
C LYS A 439 4.08 -43.09 -2.36
N ARG A 440 2.75 -43.21 -2.48
CA ARG A 440 2.07 -44.33 -3.15
C ARG A 440 2.48 -44.44 -4.61
N GLN A 441 2.46 -43.34 -5.35
CA GLN A 441 2.86 -43.30 -6.75
C GLN A 441 4.35 -43.61 -6.96
N ALA A 442 5.19 -43.25 -5.99
CA ALA A 442 6.61 -43.60 -5.98
C ALA A 442 6.90 -45.06 -5.57
N GLY A 443 5.87 -45.84 -5.23
CA GLY A 443 6.03 -47.26 -4.85
C GLY A 443 6.77 -47.48 -3.53
N LEU A 444 6.73 -46.51 -2.61
CA LEU A 444 7.38 -46.62 -1.30
C LEU A 444 6.58 -47.53 -0.35
N ASP A 445 7.24 -48.01 0.71
CA ASP A 445 6.55 -48.65 1.83
C ASP A 445 5.74 -47.60 2.62
N LEU A 446 4.45 -47.85 2.79
CA LEU A 446 3.47 -46.93 3.39
C LEU A 446 3.00 -47.36 4.79
N ALA A 447 3.65 -48.35 5.40
CA ALA A 447 3.24 -48.88 6.70
C ALA A 447 3.31 -47.83 7.83
N LEU A 448 4.21 -46.86 7.74
CA LEU A 448 4.29 -45.75 8.71
C LEU A 448 3.14 -44.77 8.51
N GLU A 449 2.92 -44.34 7.27
CA GLU A 449 1.88 -43.38 6.91
C GLU A 449 0.49 -43.91 7.26
N VAL A 450 0.24 -45.21 7.09
CA VAL A 450 -1.02 -45.83 7.53
C VAL A 450 -1.24 -45.71 9.05
N ARG A 451 -0.17 -45.82 9.85
CA ARG A 451 -0.25 -45.61 11.31
C ARG A 451 -0.48 -44.14 11.66
N GLU A 452 0.19 -43.22 10.97
CA GLU A 452 0.00 -41.77 11.15
C GLU A 452 -1.43 -41.34 10.78
N GLY A 453 -1.95 -41.81 9.65
CA GLY A 453 -3.32 -41.56 9.21
C GLY A 453 -4.35 -42.06 10.22
N ARG A 454 -4.13 -43.25 10.80
CA ARG A 454 -4.97 -43.76 11.89
C ARG A 454 -4.94 -42.85 13.12
N ALA A 455 -3.77 -42.37 13.53
CA ALA A 455 -3.66 -41.46 14.67
C ALA A 455 -4.40 -40.13 14.44
N LEU A 456 -4.33 -39.59 13.21
CA LEU A 456 -5.11 -38.41 12.83
C LEU A 456 -6.62 -38.65 12.91
N ILE A 457 -7.10 -39.81 12.43
CA ILE A 457 -8.52 -40.19 12.52
C ILE A 457 -8.98 -40.35 13.97
N GLU A 458 -8.17 -40.99 14.82
CA GLU A 458 -8.47 -41.15 16.26
C GLU A 458 -8.55 -39.79 16.96
N ALA A 459 -7.62 -38.88 16.64
CA ALA A 459 -7.67 -37.51 17.15
C ALA A 459 -8.91 -36.74 16.65
N ALA A 460 -9.30 -36.89 15.39
CA ALA A 460 -10.52 -36.29 14.83
C ALA A 460 -11.79 -36.86 15.47
N LEU A 461 -11.84 -38.17 15.71
CA LEU A 461 -12.96 -38.84 16.36
C LEU A 461 -13.23 -38.29 17.77
N ALA A 462 -12.20 -37.92 18.52
CA ALA A 462 -12.33 -37.29 19.83
C ALA A 462 -13.03 -35.91 19.80
N ARG A 463 -13.06 -35.25 18.63
CA ARG A 463 -13.72 -33.95 18.41
C ARG A 463 -14.99 -34.05 17.57
N ALA A 464 -15.29 -35.22 17.03
CA ALA A 464 -16.28 -35.38 15.98
C ALA A 464 -17.70 -35.07 16.47
N SER A 465 -18.45 -34.36 15.63
CA SER A 465 -19.89 -34.22 15.77
C SER A 465 -20.61 -35.54 15.40
N ALA A 466 -21.88 -35.66 15.81
CA ALA A 466 -22.68 -36.87 15.56
C ALA A 466 -22.72 -37.32 14.07
N PRO A 467 -22.77 -36.43 13.07
CA PRO A 467 -22.74 -36.83 11.66
C PRO A 467 -21.41 -37.42 11.18
N ALA A 468 -20.26 -36.98 11.72
CA ALA A 468 -18.94 -37.42 11.29
C ALA A 468 -18.46 -38.68 12.01
N ALA A 469 -18.91 -38.90 13.25
CA ALA A 469 -18.45 -39.98 14.12
C ALA A 469 -18.59 -41.41 13.53
N PRO A 470 -19.67 -41.80 12.80
CA PRO A 470 -19.82 -43.15 12.27
C PRO A 470 -18.72 -43.54 11.28
N GLU A 471 -18.41 -42.63 10.35
CA GLU A 471 -17.41 -42.87 9.30
C GLU A 471 -15.99 -42.92 9.87
N LEU A 472 -15.66 -41.99 10.79
CA LEU A 472 -14.38 -41.99 11.50
C LEU A 472 -14.20 -43.26 12.33
N THR A 473 -15.25 -43.73 13.01
CA THR A 473 -15.23 -44.99 13.78
C THR A 473 -15.00 -46.19 12.87
N ARG A 474 -15.69 -46.24 11.72
CA ARG A 474 -15.53 -47.30 10.71
C ARG A 474 -14.09 -47.36 10.22
N ALA A 475 -13.52 -46.21 9.85
CA ALA A 475 -12.16 -46.12 9.35
C ALA A 475 -11.12 -46.50 10.41
N ALA A 476 -11.23 -45.98 11.64
CA ALA A 476 -10.33 -46.31 12.74
C ALA A 476 -10.32 -47.83 13.04
N LYS A 477 -11.50 -48.49 13.05
CA LYS A 477 -11.60 -49.95 13.24
C LYS A 477 -10.97 -50.74 12.09
N ALA A 478 -11.18 -50.31 10.85
CA ALA A 478 -10.60 -50.99 9.68
C ALA A 478 -9.06 -50.91 9.68
N LEU A 479 -8.50 -49.77 10.12
CA LEU A 479 -7.05 -49.55 10.21
C LEU A 479 -6.41 -50.21 11.44
N ALA A 480 -7.20 -50.69 12.41
CA ALA A 480 -6.69 -51.38 13.60
C ALA A 480 -6.21 -52.82 13.32
N LYS A 481 -6.72 -53.45 12.26
CA LYS A 481 -6.28 -54.78 11.79
C LYS A 481 -6.09 -54.74 10.27
N PRO A 482 -4.99 -54.14 9.77
CA PRO A 482 -4.77 -53.99 8.33
C PRO A 482 -4.76 -55.36 7.65
N LYS A 483 -5.81 -55.69 6.89
CA LYS A 483 -5.70 -56.72 5.85
C LYS A 483 -5.14 -56.01 4.63
N ALA A 484 -3.97 -56.46 4.18
CA ALA A 484 -3.05 -55.77 3.27
C ALA A 484 -3.60 -55.28 1.91
N ALA A 485 -4.87 -55.52 1.56
CA ALA A 485 -5.36 -55.29 0.21
C ALA A 485 -5.77 -53.83 -0.11
N ASP A 486 -6.26 -53.03 0.85
CA ASP A 486 -6.69 -51.64 0.51
C ASP A 486 -6.79 -50.63 1.68
N THR A 487 -5.83 -50.61 2.61
CA THR A 487 -5.83 -49.60 3.68
C THR A 487 -5.54 -48.19 3.18
N VAL A 488 -4.74 -48.07 2.13
CA VAL A 488 -4.38 -46.78 1.52
C VAL A 488 -5.57 -46.20 0.74
N GLY A 489 -6.32 -47.02 -0.01
CA GLY A 489 -7.54 -46.54 -0.69
C GLY A 489 -8.60 -46.03 0.29
N LEU A 490 -8.71 -46.63 1.47
CA LEU A 490 -9.58 -46.11 2.54
C LEU A 490 -9.15 -44.72 3.02
N LEU A 491 -7.85 -44.52 3.29
CA LEU A 491 -7.30 -43.23 3.73
C LEU A 491 -7.50 -42.12 2.68
N LEU A 492 -7.57 -42.49 1.40
CA LEU A 492 -7.77 -41.58 0.27
C LEU A 492 -9.25 -41.44 -0.14
N SER A 493 -10.17 -42.09 0.57
CA SER A 493 -11.58 -42.13 0.17
C SER A 493 -12.31 -40.82 0.45
N ALA A 494 -13.19 -40.42 -0.48
CA ALA A 494 -13.99 -39.20 -0.34
C ALA A 494 -14.91 -39.18 0.91
N PRO A 495 -15.56 -40.28 1.32
CA PRO A 495 -16.35 -40.30 2.56
C PRO A 495 -15.53 -39.98 3.80
N LEU A 496 -14.32 -40.55 3.91
CA LEU A 496 -13.44 -40.27 5.03
C LEU A 496 -12.91 -38.84 5.00
N ALA A 497 -12.56 -38.31 3.82
CA ALA A 497 -12.14 -36.93 3.67
C ALA A 497 -13.22 -35.93 4.13
N ALA A 498 -14.48 -36.17 3.79
CA ALA A 498 -15.60 -35.34 4.24
C ALA A 498 -15.80 -35.42 5.78
N ALA A 499 -15.69 -36.62 6.35
CA ALA A 499 -15.80 -36.81 7.80
C ALA A 499 -14.64 -36.16 8.57
N MET A 500 -13.41 -36.21 8.03
CA MET A 500 -12.24 -35.53 8.59
C MET A 500 -12.38 -34.01 8.52
N ALA A 501 -12.86 -33.45 7.40
CA ALA A 501 -13.10 -32.02 7.26
C ALA A 501 -14.16 -31.50 8.25
N ALA A 502 -15.21 -32.29 8.52
CA ALA A 502 -16.24 -31.96 9.50
C ALA A 502 -15.76 -32.02 10.97
N ALA A 503 -14.61 -32.66 11.24
CA ALA A 503 -14.01 -32.81 12.57
C ALA A 503 -12.60 -32.18 12.65
N ASP A 504 -12.29 -31.25 11.74
CA ASP A 504 -11.00 -30.59 11.64
C ASP A 504 -10.73 -29.75 12.91
N ALA A 505 -9.48 -29.80 13.39
CA ALA A 505 -9.03 -29.00 14.53
C ALA A 505 -8.72 -27.55 14.15
N GLN A 506 -8.60 -27.25 12.85
CA GLN A 506 -8.27 -25.94 12.29
C GLN A 506 -7.04 -25.29 12.98
N PRO A 507 -5.87 -25.97 13.00
CA PRO A 507 -4.69 -25.42 13.65
C PRO A 507 -4.22 -24.12 13.00
N PHE A 508 -3.83 -23.16 13.83
CA PHE A 508 -3.42 -21.80 13.43
C PHE A 508 -4.52 -21.05 12.64
N LEU A 509 -5.79 -21.29 12.97
CA LEU A 509 -6.92 -20.57 12.40
C LEU A 509 -6.71 -19.05 12.53
N ALA A 510 -6.68 -18.38 11.39
CA ALA A 510 -6.61 -16.93 11.28
C ALA A 510 -7.86 -16.41 10.58
N HIS A 511 -8.34 -15.24 11.00
CA HIS A 511 -9.48 -14.55 10.40
C HIS A 511 -9.06 -13.18 9.87
N SER A 512 -9.66 -12.76 8.75
CA SER A 512 -9.57 -11.38 8.28
C SER A 512 -10.40 -10.42 9.15
N PHE A 513 -10.26 -9.11 8.89
CA PHE A 513 -11.26 -8.15 9.35
C PHE A 513 -12.62 -8.40 8.70
N VAL A 514 -13.68 -8.07 9.43
CA VAL A 514 -15.07 -8.10 8.95
C VAL A 514 -15.23 -7.17 7.76
N GLN A 515 -15.85 -7.67 6.69
CA GLN A 515 -16.25 -6.89 5.53
C GLN A 515 -17.76 -6.66 5.55
N PRO A 516 -18.23 -5.41 5.75
CA PRO A 516 -19.66 -5.11 5.71
C PRO A 516 -20.20 -5.17 4.28
N VAL A 517 -21.46 -5.56 4.15
CA VAL A 517 -22.20 -5.68 2.90
C VAL A 517 -23.59 -5.10 3.09
N GLU A 518 -24.02 -4.25 2.17
CA GLU A 518 -25.39 -3.76 2.10
C GLU A 518 -26.08 -4.45 0.92
N VAL A 519 -27.09 -5.27 1.21
CA VAL A 519 -27.83 -6.04 0.19
C VAL A 519 -29.15 -5.36 -0.10
N GLU A 520 -29.28 -4.79 -1.28
CA GLU A 520 -30.43 -4.00 -1.71
C GLU A 520 -31.33 -4.79 -2.66
N ARG A 521 -32.57 -4.34 -2.84
CA ARG A 521 -33.46 -4.89 -3.86
C ARG A 521 -32.98 -4.53 -5.26
N GLU A 522 -33.40 -5.30 -6.26
CA GLU A 522 -32.97 -5.15 -7.66
C GLU A 522 -33.13 -3.71 -8.20
N ALA A 523 -34.23 -3.04 -7.83
CA ALA A 523 -34.54 -1.68 -8.27
C ALA A 523 -33.49 -0.63 -7.90
N ALA A 524 -32.66 -0.87 -6.87
CA ALA A 524 -31.55 0.00 -6.48
C ALA A 524 -30.45 0.06 -7.54
N ARG A 525 -30.34 -0.99 -8.37
CA ARG A 525 -29.38 -1.08 -9.48
C ARG A 525 -30.05 -0.91 -10.84
N PHE A 526 -31.23 -1.50 -11.02
CA PHE A 526 -31.92 -1.54 -12.31
C PHE A 526 -33.37 -1.09 -12.15
N SER A 527 -33.63 0.15 -12.53
CA SER A 527 -34.98 0.73 -12.60
C SER A 527 -35.01 1.84 -13.65
N SER A 528 -36.16 2.05 -14.25
CA SER A 528 -36.41 3.10 -15.23
C SER A 528 -37.34 4.17 -14.66
N TRP A 529 -36.89 5.43 -14.69
CA TRP A 529 -37.52 6.54 -13.97
C TRP A 529 -38.18 7.54 -14.92
N TYR A 530 -39.40 7.95 -14.60
CA TYR A 530 -40.15 8.99 -15.30
C TYR A 530 -40.48 10.14 -14.35
N GLU A 531 -40.04 11.36 -14.67
CA GLU A 531 -40.36 12.55 -13.89
C GLU A 531 -41.61 13.25 -14.45
N ILE A 532 -42.56 13.60 -13.58
CA ILE A 532 -43.66 14.50 -13.92
C ILE A 532 -43.90 15.52 -12.82
N PHE A 533 -44.49 16.65 -13.20
CA PHE A 533 -45.05 17.61 -12.27
C PHE A 533 -46.55 17.31 -12.08
N PRO A 534 -47.01 16.83 -10.91
CA PRO A 534 -48.42 16.51 -10.67
C PRO A 534 -49.37 17.66 -11.00
N ARG A 535 -48.99 18.87 -10.62
CA ARG A 535 -49.76 20.11 -10.89
C ARG A 535 -50.00 20.40 -12.37
N SER A 536 -49.23 19.80 -13.27
CA SER A 536 -49.35 20.00 -14.72
C SER A 536 -50.13 18.88 -15.42
N GLN A 537 -50.63 17.88 -14.70
CA GLN A 537 -51.30 16.71 -15.30
C GLN A 537 -52.79 16.90 -15.58
N THR A 538 -53.27 18.14 -15.66
CA THR A 538 -54.65 18.48 -16.00
C THR A 538 -54.78 18.79 -17.51
N PRO A 539 -55.92 18.44 -18.16
CA PRO A 539 -56.20 18.89 -19.52
C PRO A 539 -56.60 20.38 -19.60
N ASP A 540 -56.94 20.99 -18.47
CA ASP A 540 -57.30 22.41 -18.37
C ASP A 540 -56.07 23.23 -17.94
N ALA A 541 -55.59 24.09 -18.85
CA ALA A 541 -54.42 24.94 -18.64
C ALA A 541 -54.63 26.05 -17.60
N THR A 542 -55.86 26.30 -17.16
CA THR A 542 -56.20 27.33 -16.17
C THR A 542 -56.36 26.77 -14.75
N ARG A 543 -56.31 25.43 -14.61
CA ARG A 543 -56.50 24.73 -13.33
C ARG A 543 -55.18 24.14 -12.85
N HIS A 544 -55.03 23.99 -11.54
CA HIS A 544 -53.99 23.16 -10.94
C HIS A 544 -54.35 21.67 -11.03
N GLY A 545 -53.42 20.83 -11.46
CA GLY A 545 -53.59 19.37 -11.48
C GLY A 545 -53.65 18.75 -10.08
N THR A 546 -54.32 17.62 -9.96
CA THR A 546 -54.49 16.87 -8.69
C THR A 546 -53.86 15.48 -8.77
N PHE A 547 -53.73 14.77 -7.65
CA PHE A 547 -53.32 13.36 -7.66
C PHE A 547 -54.26 12.47 -8.49
N ALA A 548 -55.57 12.74 -8.47
CA ALA A 548 -56.54 12.04 -9.31
C ALA A 548 -56.29 12.26 -10.82
N ASP A 549 -55.73 13.41 -11.21
CA ASP A 549 -55.31 13.65 -12.59
C ASP A 549 -54.04 12.86 -12.95
N VAL A 550 -53.12 12.70 -12.00
CA VAL A 550 -51.93 11.84 -12.17
C VAL A 550 -52.34 10.37 -12.35
N VAL A 551 -53.32 9.87 -11.60
CA VAL A 551 -53.83 8.49 -11.73
C VAL A 551 -54.21 8.17 -13.18
N LYS A 552 -54.83 9.13 -13.90
CA LYS A 552 -55.22 8.97 -15.31
C LYS A 552 -54.02 8.81 -16.26
N ARG A 553 -52.81 9.22 -15.84
CA ARG A 553 -51.57 9.14 -16.64
C ARG A 553 -50.84 7.82 -16.47
N LEU A 554 -51.04 7.11 -15.35
CA LEU A 554 -50.30 5.90 -14.99
C LEU A 554 -50.30 4.83 -16.09
N PRO A 555 -51.42 4.47 -16.74
CA PRO A 555 -51.41 3.42 -17.76
C PRO A 555 -50.49 3.73 -18.94
N ARG A 556 -50.42 5.01 -19.36
CA ARG A 556 -49.53 5.44 -20.44
C ARG A 556 -48.06 5.38 -20.01
N ILE A 557 -47.76 5.74 -18.77
CA ILE A 557 -46.40 5.72 -18.22
C ILE A 557 -45.90 4.28 -18.10
N ALA A 558 -46.73 3.39 -17.53
CA ALA A 558 -46.44 1.96 -17.47
C ALA A 558 -46.26 1.35 -18.87
N ALA A 559 -47.08 1.74 -19.86
CA ALA A 559 -46.94 1.27 -21.24
C ALA A 559 -45.63 1.72 -21.93
N MET A 560 -44.96 2.78 -21.45
CA MET A 560 -43.63 3.15 -21.92
C MET A 560 -42.51 2.28 -21.31
N GLY A 561 -42.85 1.42 -20.34
CA GLY A 561 -41.91 0.52 -19.66
C GLY A 561 -41.17 1.15 -18.48
N PHE A 562 -41.74 2.18 -17.84
CA PHE A 562 -41.17 2.77 -16.63
C PHE A 562 -41.55 1.97 -15.38
N ASP A 563 -40.63 1.91 -14.41
CA ASP A 563 -40.81 1.24 -13.12
C ASP A 563 -41.06 2.24 -11.97
N THR A 564 -40.50 3.45 -12.10
CA THR A 564 -40.54 4.48 -11.05
C THR A 564 -41.09 5.79 -11.58
N LEU A 565 -42.09 6.34 -10.89
CA LEU A 565 -42.67 7.65 -11.15
C LEU A 565 -42.16 8.64 -10.10
N TYR A 566 -41.32 9.57 -10.53
CA TYR A 566 -40.68 10.57 -9.68
C TYR A 566 -41.45 11.90 -9.70
N PHE A 567 -41.69 12.47 -8.52
CA PHE A 567 -42.28 13.79 -8.34
C PHE A 567 -41.27 14.77 -7.75
N PRO A 568 -41.18 16.01 -8.29
CA PRO A 568 -40.71 17.17 -7.54
C PRO A 568 -41.48 17.32 -6.22
N PRO A 569 -41.02 18.17 -5.28
CA PRO A 569 -41.69 18.32 -4.00
C PRO A 569 -43.20 18.57 -4.12
N ILE A 570 -43.99 17.83 -3.35
CA ILE A 570 -45.47 17.85 -3.37
C ILE A 570 -46.07 18.62 -2.19
N HIS A 571 -45.24 19.43 -1.53
CA HIS A 571 -45.54 20.16 -0.30
C HIS A 571 -46.08 21.56 -0.58
N PRO A 572 -46.69 22.25 0.41
CA PRO A 572 -47.06 23.65 0.29
C PRO A 572 -45.88 24.54 -0.13
N ILE A 573 -46.14 25.57 -0.95
CA ILE A 573 -45.12 26.43 -1.55
C ILE A 573 -45.20 27.84 -0.96
N GLY A 574 -44.05 28.38 -0.53
CA GLY A 574 -43.95 29.72 0.04
C GLY A 574 -44.40 30.82 -0.92
N THR A 575 -44.87 31.94 -0.36
CA THR A 575 -45.31 33.13 -1.08
C THR A 575 -44.26 34.25 -1.06
N LYS A 576 -43.50 34.34 0.03
CA LYS A 576 -42.44 35.34 0.19
C LYS A 576 -41.27 35.05 -0.74
N ASN A 577 -40.86 36.07 -1.49
CA ASN A 577 -39.86 35.96 -2.56
C ASN A 577 -40.17 34.89 -3.62
N ARG A 578 -41.43 34.47 -3.76
CA ARG A 578 -41.84 33.46 -4.72
C ARG A 578 -41.39 33.86 -6.12
N LYS A 579 -40.72 32.93 -6.81
CA LYS A 579 -40.34 33.11 -8.21
C LYS A 579 -41.53 33.01 -9.15
N GLY A 580 -41.56 33.89 -10.14
CA GLY A 580 -42.53 33.88 -11.23
C GLY A 580 -42.12 32.98 -12.39
N ARG A 581 -42.91 33.01 -13.46
CA ARG A 581 -42.59 32.30 -14.71
C ARG A 581 -41.20 32.67 -15.22
N ASN A 582 -40.55 31.72 -15.91
CA ASN A 582 -39.20 31.88 -16.47
C ASN A 582 -38.15 32.30 -15.43
N ASN A 583 -38.27 31.82 -14.18
CA ASN A 583 -37.34 32.14 -13.08
C ASN A 583 -37.28 33.65 -12.75
N SER A 584 -38.36 34.39 -12.99
CA SER A 584 -38.51 35.80 -12.59
C SER A 584 -38.40 35.94 -11.07
N LEU A 585 -37.69 36.98 -10.60
CA LEU A 585 -37.58 37.32 -9.17
C LEU A 585 -38.91 37.81 -8.56
N THR A 586 -39.89 38.16 -9.41
CA THR A 586 -41.20 38.66 -8.97
C THR A 586 -42.29 37.77 -9.58
N ALA A 587 -43.02 37.07 -8.72
CA ALA A 587 -44.24 36.35 -9.08
C ALA A 587 -45.40 37.31 -9.36
N GLN A 588 -46.19 37.01 -10.39
CA GLN A 588 -47.45 37.67 -10.67
C GLN A 588 -48.63 36.93 -10.00
N PRO A 589 -49.81 37.57 -9.83
CA PRO A 589 -51.01 36.86 -9.39
C PRO A 589 -51.27 35.61 -10.25
N GLY A 590 -51.43 34.46 -9.60
CA GLY A 590 -51.61 33.17 -10.25
C GLY A 590 -50.32 32.42 -10.62
N ASP A 591 -49.14 32.98 -10.36
CA ASP A 591 -47.89 32.23 -10.50
C ASP A 591 -47.75 31.20 -9.35
N VAL A 592 -47.58 29.94 -9.75
CA VAL A 592 -47.54 28.77 -8.86
C VAL A 592 -46.20 28.55 -8.15
N GLY A 593 -45.16 29.33 -8.47
CA GLY A 593 -43.86 29.24 -7.83
C GLY A 593 -43.06 27.95 -8.12
N SER A 594 -41.90 27.86 -7.47
CA SER A 594 -41.04 26.69 -7.48
C SER A 594 -41.50 25.67 -6.43
N PRO A 595 -41.71 24.38 -6.78
CA PRO A 595 -42.01 23.34 -5.79
C PRO A 595 -40.92 23.19 -4.72
N TYR A 596 -39.66 23.53 -5.05
CA TYR A 596 -38.53 23.47 -4.14
C TYR A 596 -38.51 24.57 -3.07
N ALA A 597 -39.41 25.56 -3.17
CA ALA A 597 -39.63 26.56 -2.12
C ALA A 597 -40.65 26.03 -1.08
N ILE A 598 -40.26 24.94 -0.43
CA ILE A 598 -41.09 24.14 0.47
C ILE A 598 -41.46 24.93 1.73
N GLY A 599 -42.73 24.95 2.09
CA GLY A 599 -43.23 25.53 3.33
C GLY A 599 -44.14 26.72 3.09
N SER A 600 -45.32 26.69 3.68
CA SER A 600 -46.23 27.81 3.84
C SER A 600 -46.91 27.70 5.22
N PRO A 601 -47.82 28.62 5.59
CA PRO A 601 -48.69 28.42 6.76
C PRO A 601 -49.51 27.12 6.72
N ASP A 602 -49.68 26.49 5.56
CA ASP A 602 -50.43 25.25 5.37
C ASP A 602 -49.61 23.98 5.69
N GLY A 603 -48.30 24.11 5.94
CA GLY A 603 -47.44 22.99 6.35
C GLY A 603 -46.04 22.99 5.71
N GLY A 604 -45.23 22.00 6.11
CA GLY A 604 -43.84 21.80 5.69
C GLY A 604 -43.60 20.50 4.91
N HIS A 605 -42.45 19.86 5.13
CA HIS A 605 -42.02 18.64 4.43
C HIS A 605 -42.89 17.40 4.66
N ASP A 606 -43.75 17.40 5.67
CA ASP A 606 -44.70 16.32 6.01
C ASP A 606 -46.16 16.65 5.60
N ALA A 607 -46.37 17.78 4.92
CA ALA A 607 -47.67 18.20 4.42
C ALA A 607 -47.78 18.07 2.89
N LEU A 608 -49.02 17.99 2.41
CA LEU A 608 -49.34 18.02 0.98
C LEU A 608 -49.78 19.43 0.56
N HIS A 609 -49.40 19.84 -0.64
CA HIS A 609 -49.89 21.09 -1.22
C HIS A 609 -51.43 21.03 -1.34
N PRO A 610 -52.18 22.02 -0.81
CA PRO A 610 -53.65 21.93 -0.73
C PRO A 610 -54.34 21.68 -2.09
N GLU A 611 -53.82 22.27 -3.16
CA GLU A 611 -54.36 22.09 -4.52
C GLU A 611 -54.05 20.72 -5.18
N LEU A 612 -53.15 19.90 -4.60
CA LEU A 612 -52.86 18.55 -5.14
C LEU A 612 -53.88 17.51 -4.64
N GLY A 613 -54.41 17.70 -3.43
CA GLY A 613 -55.35 16.78 -2.79
C GLY A 613 -54.98 16.50 -1.33
N SER A 614 -55.76 15.61 -0.72
CA SER A 614 -55.55 15.12 0.65
C SER A 614 -54.55 13.97 0.71
N LEU A 615 -54.21 13.55 1.93
CA LEU A 615 -53.37 12.37 2.15
C LEU A 615 -54.05 11.07 1.67
N ASP A 616 -55.38 11.00 1.76
CA ASP A 616 -56.13 9.87 1.22
C ASP A 616 -56.09 9.83 -0.31
N ASP A 617 -56.10 10.99 -0.98
CA ASP A 617 -55.89 11.07 -2.44
C ASP A 617 -54.47 10.61 -2.82
N PHE A 618 -53.46 10.95 -2.00
CA PHE A 618 -52.09 10.49 -2.21
C PHE A 618 -51.97 8.97 -2.02
N ARG A 619 -52.55 8.40 -0.97
CA ARG A 619 -52.60 6.93 -0.76
C ARG A 619 -53.30 6.22 -1.91
N ALA A 620 -54.38 6.80 -2.43
CA ALA A 620 -55.07 6.26 -3.60
C ALA A 620 -54.18 6.26 -4.85
N LEU A 621 -53.39 7.33 -5.05
CA LEU A 621 -52.39 7.39 -6.12
C LEU A 621 -51.29 6.33 -5.95
N VAL A 622 -50.73 6.17 -4.75
CA VAL A 622 -49.70 5.15 -4.48
C VAL A 622 -50.24 3.75 -4.75
N ALA A 623 -51.46 3.44 -4.30
CA ALA A 623 -52.12 2.17 -4.57
C ALA A 623 -52.36 1.95 -6.08
N ALA A 624 -52.81 2.98 -6.79
CA ALA A 624 -53.03 2.91 -8.24
C ALA A 624 -51.72 2.75 -9.03
N ALA A 625 -50.64 3.41 -8.62
CA ALA A 625 -49.31 3.26 -9.21
C ALA A 625 -48.81 1.83 -9.01
N LYS A 626 -48.88 1.30 -7.79
CA LYS A 626 -48.49 -0.08 -7.47
C LYS A 626 -49.27 -1.10 -8.28
N ALA A 627 -50.58 -0.90 -8.49
CA ALA A 627 -51.40 -1.77 -9.33
C ALA A 627 -50.98 -1.78 -10.82
N GLN A 628 -50.25 -0.76 -11.27
CA GLN A 628 -49.66 -0.66 -12.61
C GLN A 628 -48.18 -1.09 -12.65
N GLY A 629 -47.63 -1.58 -11.54
CA GLY A 629 -46.21 -1.92 -11.42
C GLY A 629 -45.28 -0.70 -11.27
N LEU A 630 -45.83 0.48 -10.95
CA LEU A 630 -45.07 1.71 -10.74
C LEU A 630 -44.85 1.96 -9.25
N GLU A 631 -43.61 2.33 -8.89
CA GLU A 631 -43.27 2.86 -7.58
C GLU A 631 -43.27 4.40 -7.60
N ILE A 632 -43.72 5.04 -6.53
CA ILE A 632 -43.59 6.51 -6.39
C ILE A 632 -42.24 6.83 -5.74
N ALA A 633 -41.48 7.72 -6.37
CA ALA A 633 -40.30 8.34 -5.79
C ALA A 633 -40.58 9.82 -5.46
N LEU A 634 -40.26 10.25 -4.24
CA LEU A 634 -40.41 11.65 -3.84
C LEU A 634 -39.07 12.38 -3.81
N ASP A 635 -39.11 13.64 -4.21
CA ASP A 635 -38.00 14.56 -3.95
C ASP A 635 -37.87 14.84 -2.46
N PHE A 636 -36.64 14.73 -1.95
CA PHE A 636 -36.27 15.11 -0.60
C PHE A 636 -35.29 16.28 -0.63
N ALA A 637 -35.84 17.49 -0.65
CA ALA A 637 -35.09 18.74 -0.61
C ALA A 637 -35.03 19.34 0.79
N ILE A 638 -33.86 19.21 1.42
CA ILE A 638 -33.57 19.80 2.73
C ILE A 638 -33.25 21.29 2.57
N GLN A 639 -34.32 22.09 2.55
CA GLN A 639 -34.35 23.56 2.49
C GLN A 639 -35.76 24.04 2.79
N CYS A 640 -35.92 25.32 3.10
CA CYS A 640 -37.20 25.91 3.47
C CYS A 640 -37.45 27.19 2.67
N SER A 641 -38.71 27.48 2.34
CA SER A 641 -39.13 28.82 1.97
C SER A 641 -39.07 29.74 3.19
N PRO A 642 -39.05 31.08 3.00
CA PRO A 642 -39.15 32.04 4.11
C PRO A 642 -40.47 31.99 4.91
N ASP A 643 -41.46 31.21 4.44
CA ASP A 643 -42.78 31.04 5.08
C ASP A 643 -42.91 29.66 5.76
N HIS A 644 -41.86 28.84 5.77
CA HIS A 644 -41.90 27.50 6.37
C HIS A 644 -42.12 27.54 7.90
N PRO A 645 -42.98 26.68 8.49
CA PRO A 645 -43.29 26.69 9.93
C PRO A 645 -42.06 26.63 10.84
N TRP A 646 -41.05 25.84 10.46
CA TRP A 646 -39.77 25.72 11.19
C TRP A 646 -39.04 27.05 11.40
N LEU A 647 -39.21 28.08 10.56
CA LEU A 647 -38.58 29.37 10.82
C LEU A 647 -39.12 30.06 12.08
N ARG A 648 -40.37 29.79 12.43
CA ARG A 648 -41.02 30.30 13.65
C ARG A 648 -40.82 29.34 14.82
N GLU A 649 -40.89 28.05 14.56
CA GLU A 649 -40.88 27.00 15.59
C GLU A 649 -39.46 26.63 16.04
N HIS A 650 -38.50 26.68 15.11
CA HIS A 650 -37.10 26.30 15.28
C HIS A 650 -36.16 27.33 14.63
N PRO A 651 -36.20 28.61 15.05
CA PRO A 651 -35.36 29.65 14.46
C PRO A 651 -33.86 29.33 14.59
N ASP A 652 -33.48 28.53 15.59
CA ASP A 652 -32.12 28.05 15.85
C ASP A 652 -31.59 27.06 14.81
N TRP A 653 -32.46 26.49 13.97
CA TRP A 653 -32.05 25.64 12.84
C TRP A 653 -31.59 26.43 11.61
N PHE A 654 -31.48 27.76 11.70
CA PHE A 654 -31.14 28.63 10.58
C PHE A 654 -30.05 29.62 10.94
N VAL A 655 -29.25 30.01 9.94
CA VAL A 655 -28.22 31.05 10.11
C VAL A 655 -28.83 32.44 9.90
N TRP A 656 -28.85 33.22 10.97
CA TRP A 656 -29.25 34.63 10.95
C TRP A 656 -28.04 35.53 10.79
N ARG A 657 -28.16 36.56 9.95
CA ARG A 657 -27.17 37.63 9.85
C ARG A 657 -27.28 38.56 11.06
N ALA A 658 -26.24 39.36 11.26
CA ALA A 658 -26.18 40.31 12.38
C ALA A 658 -27.33 41.34 12.39
N ASP A 659 -27.95 41.61 11.23
CA ASP A 659 -29.11 42.50 11.09
C ASP A 659 -30.47 41.79 11.25
N GLY A 660 -30.46 40.48 11.57
CA GLY A 660 -31.67 39.65 11.68
C GLY A 660 -32.23 39.18 10.35
N SER A 661 -31.56 39.45 9.22
CA SER A 661 -31.94 38.89 7.91
C SER A 661 -31.31 37.51 7.67
N MET A 662 -31.81 36.74 6.70
CA MET A 662 -31.23 35.44 6.32
C MET A 662 -30.55 35.52 4.95
N LYS A 663 -29.49 34.73 4.76
CA LYS A 663 -28.91 34.53 3.44
C LYS A 663 -29.73 33.48 2.69
N TYR A 664 -30.21 33.83 1.50
CA TYR A 664 -30.84 32.88 0.59
C TYR A 664 -29.85 31.82 0.09
N ALA A 665 -30.34 30.65 -0.33
CA ALA A 665 -29.48 29.59 -0.81
C ALA A 665 -28.83 29.95 -2.16
N GLU A 666 -27.59 29.49 -2.38
CA GLU A 666 -26.85 29.71 -3.62
C GLU A 666 -26.11 28.42 -4.01
N ASN A 667 -26.06 28.13 -5.31
CA ASN A 667 -25.14 27.16 -5.90
C ASN A 667 -24.47 27.83 -7.11
N PRO A 668 -23.37 28.58 -6.89
CA PRO A 668 -22.83 29.50 -7.88
C PRO A 668 -22.65 28.87 -9.28
N PRO A 669 -23.13 29.51 -10.36
CA PRO A 669 -23.65 30.88 -10.43
C PRO A 669 -25.15 31.05 -10.08
N LYS A 670 -25.86 29.98 -9.70
CA LYS A 670 -27.31 30.00 -9.44
C LYS A 670 -27.61 30.61 -8.07
N LYS A 671 -28.66 31.44 -8.02
CA LYS A 671 -29.23 32.05 -6.81
C LYS A 671 -30.67 31.61 -6.61
N TYR A 672 -31.04 31.34 -5.36
CA TYR A 672 -32.35 30.84 -4.98
C TYR A 672 -32.96 31.73 -3.89
N GLU A 673 -33.42 32.90 -4.30
CA GLU A 673 -33.97 33.96 -3.44
C GLU A 673 -35.26 33.56 -2.69
N ASP A 674 -35.90 32.49 -3.15
CA ASP A 674 -37.13 31.88 -2.65
C ASP A 674 -36.90 30.82 -1.55
N ILE A 675 -35.63 30.52 -1.19
CA ILE A 675 -35.30 29.51 -0.18
C ILE A 675 -34.15 29.91 0.75
N VAL A 676 -34.15 29.31 1.93
CA VAL A 676 -33.11 29.38 2.95
C VAL A 676 -32.61 27.99 3.33
N ASN A 677 -31.35 27.90 3.74
CA ASN A 677 -30.72 26.65 4.15
C ASN A 677 -30.80 26.45 5.67
N LEU A 678 -30.91 25.19 6.08
CA LEU A 678 -30.78 24.77 7.47
C LEU A 678 -29.31 24.78 7.91
N ASP A 679 -29.07 25.12 9.17
CA ASP A 679 -27.75 25.10 9.80
C ASP A 679 -27.49 23.77 10.50
N PHE A 680 -26.61 22.98 9.92
CA PHE A 680 -26.20 21.68 10.47
C PHE A 680 -25.03 21.77 11.46
N TYR A 681 -24.37 22.92 11.56
CA TYR A 681 -23.16 23.11 12.35
C TYR A 681 -23.30 24.24 13.39
N GLY A 682 -24.50 24.81 13.53
CA GLY A 682 -24.81 25.84 14.51
C GLY A 682 -24.76 25.34 15.95
N GLU A 683 -24.97 26.26 16.90
CA GLU A 683 -25.01 25.96 18.34
C GLU A 683 -26.26 25.17 18.77
N ALA A 684 -27.24 25.01 17.89
CA ALA A 684 -28.44 24.22 18.10
C ALA A 684 -28.12 22.72 18.28
N ASP A 685 -29.03 21.98 18.91
CA ASP A 685 -28.93 20.52 18.98
C ASP A 685 -29.10 19.92 17.58
N ALA A 686 -27.98 19.71 16.89
CA ALA A 686 -27.93 19.07 15.57
C ALA A 686 -28.69 17.73 15.57
N SER A 687 -28.77 17.05 16.72
CA SER A 687 -29.52 15.80 16.86
C SER A 687 -31.03 16.00 16.68
N ALA A 688 -31.59 17.13 17.11
CA ALA A 688 -33.02 17.42 16.98
C ALA A 688 -33.39 17.67 15.51
N LEU A 689 -32.60 18.48 14.80
CA LEU A 689 -32.76 18.70 13.36
C LEU A 689 -32.63 17.38 12.57
N TRP A 690 -31.61 16.57 12.87
CA TRP A 690 -31.39 15.29 12.20
C TRP A 690 -32.57 14.34 12.40
N ARG A 691 -33.11 14.24 13.62
CA ARG A 691 -34.30 13.44 13.92
C ARG A 691 -35.54 13.96 13.21
N ALA A 692 -35.77 15.27 13.17
CA ALA A 692 -36.92 15.84 12.45
C ALA A 692 -36.88 15.49 10.95
N LEU A 693 -35.69 15.60 10.33
CA LEU A 693 -35.50 15.21 8.92
C LEU A 693 -35.66 13.70 8.70
N ARG A 694 -35.20 12.87 9.64
CA ARG A 694 -35.45 11.42 9.63
C ARG A 694 -36.94 11.12 9.72
N ASP A 695 -37.65 11.77 10.63
CA ASP A 695 -39.05 11.52 10.90
C ASP A 695 -39.93 11.91 9.69
N VAL A 696 -39.54 12.94 8.93
CA VAL A 696 -40.15 13.26 7.61
C VAL A 696 -40.00 12.08 6.63
N VAL A 697 -38.81 11.50 6.50
CA VAL A 697 -38.58 10.36 5.60
C VAL A 697 -39.38 9.14 6.06
N LEU A 698 -39.37 8.85 7.37
CA LEU A 698 -40.13 7.74 7.96
C LEU A 698 -41.66 7.93 7.82
N PHE A 699 -42.15 9.17 7.88
CA PHE A 699 -43.55 9.49 7.62
C PHE A 699 -43.95 9.08 6.20
N TRP A 700 -43.22 9.55 5.18
CA TRP A 700 -43.51 9.20 3.79
C TRP A 700 -43.31 7.72 3.48
N LEU A 701 -42.36 7.07 4.16
CA LEU A 701 -42.20 5.62 4.12
C LEU A 701 -43.46 4.90 4.64
N GLY A 702 -44.04 5.39 5.75
CA GLY A 702 -45.32 4.92 6.27
C GLY A 702 -46.51 5.15 5.30
N GLU A 703 -46.42 6.16 4.44
CA GLU A 703 -47.39 6.44 3.37
C GLU A 703 -47.13 5.63 2.08
N GLY A 704 -46.16 4.71 2.09
CA GLY A 704 -45.89 3.76 1.00
C GLY A 704 -44.82 4.21 0.00
N VAL A 705 -44.07 5.29 0.29
CA VAL A 705 -42.96 5.76 -0.55
C VAL A 705 -41.66 5.07 -0.12
N LYS A 706 -41.08 4.25 -1.00
CA LYS A 706 -39.82 3.54 -0.72
C LYS A 706 -38.59 4.15 -1.38
N THR A 707 -38.77 5.18 -2.20
CA THR A 707 -37.66 5.78 -2.97
C THR A 707 -37.64 7.29 -2.81
N PHE A 708 -36.46 7.83 -2.51
CA PHE A 708 -36.23 9.25 -2.30
C PHE A 708 -35.15 9.75 -3.24
N ARG A 709 -35.48 10.72 -4.09
CA ARG A 709 -34.49 11.50 -4.85
C ARG A 709 -34.03 12.63 -3.95
N VAL A 710 -32.80 12.57 -3.49
CA VAL A 710 -32.23 13.54 -2.56
C VAL A 710 -31.65 14.72 -3.34
N ASP A 711 -32.16 15.92 -3.09
CA ASP A 711 -31.72 17.15 -3.75
C ASP A 711 -30.40 17.67 -3.17
N ASN A 712 -29.41 17.88 -4.06
CA ASN A 712 -28.11 18.47 -3.73
C ASN A 712 -27.48 17.96 -2.40
N PRO A 713 -27.37 16.64 -2.15
CA PRO A 713 -26.89 16.11 -0.86
C PRO A 713 -25.47 16.55 -0.52
N HIS A 714 -24.66 16.88 -1.55
CA HIS A 714 -23.30 17.41 -1.41
C HIS A 714 -23.21 18.79 -0.72
N THR A 715 -24.35 19.45 -0.47
CA THR A 715 -24.43 20.71 0.28
C THR A 715 -24.73 20.49 1.76
N LYS A 716 -24.99 19.25 2.19
CA LYS A 716 -25.32 18.87 3.58
C LYS A 716 -24.19 17.99 4.15
N PRO A 717 -24.07 17.82 5.47
CA PRO A 717 -22.98 17.04 6.06
C PRO A 717 -22.99 15.57 5.61
N LEU A 718 -21.83 15.03 5.26
CA LEU A 718 -21.68 13.60 4.91
C LEU A 718 -22.02 12.66 6.09
N PRO A 719 -21.64 12.97 7.36
CA PRO A 719 -22.03 12.14 8.50
C PRO A 719 -23.55 12.10 8.74
N PHE A 720 -24.26 13.17 8.41
CA PHE A 720 -25.73 13.21 8.50
C PHE A 720 -26.36 12.17 7.57
N TRP A 721 -25.93 12.11 6.32
CA TRP A 721 -26.45 11.12 5.36
C TRP A 721 -26.20 9.69 5.82
N ARG A 722 -25.00 9.42 6.37
CA ARG A 722 -24.66 8.09 6.91
C ARG A 722 -25.58 7.67 8.04
N TRP A 723 -25.85 8.60 8.95
CA TRP A 723 -26.74 8.34 10.08
C TRP A 723 -28.20 8.19 9.62
N LEU A 724 -28.71 9.12 8.79
CA LEU A 724 -30.08 9.12 8.30
C LEU A 724 -30.41 7.83 7.53
N ILE A 725 -29.56 7.45 6.56
CA ILE A 725 -29.79 6.29 5.72
C ILE A 725 -29.78 5.00 6.56
N ALA A 726 -28.87 4.89 7.54
CA ALA A 726 -28.83 3.75 8.44
C ALA A 726 -30.10 3.64 9.28
N GLU A 727 -30.60 4.74 9.84
CA GLU A 727 -31.85 4.76 10.62
C GLU A 727 -33.07 4.38 9.77
N VAL A 728 -33.18 4.92 8.55
CA VAL A 728 -34.30 4.62 7.65
C VAL A 728 -34.25 3.17 7.18
N LYS A 729 -33.07 2.65 6.81
CA LYS A 729 -32.91 1.25 6.39
C LYS A 729 -33.09 0.24 7.52
N ALA A 730 -32.82 0.64 8.77
CA ALA A 730 -33.16 -0.17 9.94
C ALA A 730 -34.68 -0.32 10.10
N ALA A 731 -35.47 0.68 9.67
CA ALA A 731 -36.93 0.62 9.67
C ALA A 731 -37.50 -0.11 8.44
N ASP A 732 -36.99 0.16 7.24
CA ASP A 732 -37.30 -0.59 6.01
C ASP A 732 -36.06 -0.72 5.11
N PRO A 733 -35.44 -1.91 5.00
CA PRO A 733 -34.25 -2.12 4.18
C PRO A 733 -34.51 -2.01 2.67
N GLU A 734 -35.78 -1.91 2.23
CA GLU A 734 -36.12 -1.66 0.83
C GLU A 734 -36.02 -0.18 0.42
N ALA A 735 -35.78 0.73 1.37
CA ALA A 735 -35.66 2.16 1.09
C ALA A 735 -34.46 2.46 0.15
N ILE A 736 -34.70 3.21 -0.91
CA ILE A 736 -33.69 3.66 -1.89
C ILE A 736 -33.48 5.16 -1.79
N PHE A 737 -32.21 5.58 -1.80
CA PHE A 737 -31.82 6.99 -1.88
C PHE A 737 -31.01 7.25 -3.15
N LEU A 738 -31.54 8.11 -4.03
CA LEU A 738 -30.84 8.59 -5.21
C LEU A 738 -30.19 9.93 -4.92
N SER A 739 -28.86 10.01 -4.99
CA SER A 739 -28.10 11.23 -4.75
C SER A 739 -27.98 12.10 -6.01
N GLU A 740 -28.69 13.23 -6.07
CA GLU A 740 -28.47 14.25 -7.11
C GLU A 740 -27.23 15.12 -6.81
N ALA A 741 -26.05 14.55 -7.02
CA ALA A 741 -24.78 15.21 -6.70
C ALA A 741 -23.97 15.54 -7.95
N PHE A 742 -24.34 16.61 -8.66
CA PHE A 742 -23.51 17.18 -9.73
C PHE A 742 -22.37 18.01 -9.16
N THR A 743 -21.34 17.33 -8.65
CA THR A 743 -20.20 17.93 -7.97
C THR A 743 -18.88 17.27 -8.40
N ARG A 744 -17.77 17.63 -7.76
CA ARG A 744 -16.47 17.01 -8.02
C ARG A 744 -16.53 15.50 -7.75
N PRO A 745 -15.71 14.68 -8.42
CA PRO A 745 -15.79 13.22 -8.28
C PRO A 745 -15.61 12.70 -6.85
N LYS A 746 -14.71 13.30 -6.05
CA LYS A 746 -14.42 12.82 -4.68
C LYS A 746 -15.65 12.87 -3.74
N PRO A 747 -16.35 14.02 -3.58
CA PRO A 747 -17.62 14.05 -2.84
C PRO A 747 -18.69 13.13 -3.42
N MET A 748 -18.82 13.06 -4.76
CA MET A 748 -19.80 12.20 -5.42
C MET A 748 -19.58 10.72 -5.07
N TYR A 749 -18.34 10.22 -5.18
CA TYR A 749 -18.02 8.84 -4.80
C TYR A 749 -18.14 8.60 -3.30
N HIS A 750 -17.86 9.59 -2.46
CA HIS A 750 -18.05 9.42 -1.02
C HIS A 750 -19.52 9.26 -0.65
N LEU A 751 -20.42 10.07 -1.22
CA LEU A 751 -21.87 9.93 -1.01
C LEU A 751 -22.38 8.54 -1.44
N ALA A 752 -21.81 7.95 -2.49
CA ALA A 752 -22.18 6.60 -2.91
C ALA A 752 -21.68 5.49 -1.96
N LYS A 753 -20.65 5.74 -1.15
CA LYS A 753 -20.17 4.79 -0.11
C LYS A 753 -21.05 4.78 1.13
N VAL A 754 -21.71 5.92 1.37
CA VAL A 754 -22.58 6.16 2.52
C VAL A 754 -23.88 5.38 2.39
#